data_AF-A0A257LRP6-F1
#
_entry.id   AF-A0A257LRP6-F1
#
_cell.length_a   1.000
_cell.length_b   1.000
_cell.length_c   1.000
_cell.angle_alpha   90.00
_cell.angle_beta   90.00
_cell.angle_gamma   90.00
#
_symmetry.space_group_name_H-M   'P 1'
#
loop_
_entity.id
_entity.type
_entity.pdbx_description
1 polymer ?
#
loop_
_entity_poly.entity_id
_entity_poly.type
_entity_poly.pdbx_seq_one_letter_code
_entity_poly.pdbx_strand_id
1 'polypeptide(L)'
;MTTLFCDTPPLAVPGPATRTEHDSFGAIEVPAQALWAAQTERSRRLFVIGHQRMPLAVVHALAQVKRAAAEVNGTLGLLDPLKARAIADAAAAVAAGEFDEAFPLSVWQTGSGTQSHMNVNEVLANLASLALGGTLGVDRRVHPNDDVNRGQSSNDVFPTAMHVAVVQASRPLLLALCRLRSALLHRARVFATVLKVGRTHGQDATPITLGQEFGGYAAQLALAEASLRQALPAVHALAIGGTAVGTGLNTHPAFGPRVAAVLSRRLGQPFVVAPNLFAALAGHEPLVALHGALRGLAVALTKIANDIRWMGSGPRAGLGELRLPANEPGSSTMPGKVNPTQVEALTMVCVQVMGHDVAIGLAASAGQFELNVYKPLIALDVLDSLNLLADAMASFAVHCVDGIEADEAHCAELLQRSLMPVTALTPHIGYDRAARIAHQAHAQGSSLRAAALAEGGVTAAEFDAWVQPAAMVGLPGLALPAAEAGPPPAGLGYPAYASHPSAPADLPPAYPGPVPAREVPGAPVSAETLSTSFGAFKPVGHLMVGLPAQAQALSLVAALWAAGWPTAAVQHLRPTESVAELAALVDQAGPMAGFGYEITLLRRYLALAQQGYCWLLVKVDDVAQAAQAIDTYSRQVDPARRDETYALLWSNVASGVDGNVFRQATAAWPRIRSGFTSLAARLKQPYFKNGLAYLACLAQDRDTARAGMAAIGEPDLDAWQGGGAGGQQNHEACTLWLRSAR
;
A
#
# COMPACT_ATOMS: atom_id res chain seq x y z
N MET A 1 -33.65 38.48 43.86
CA MET A 1 -34.37 37.21 44.04
C MET A 1 -33.40 36.06 43.80
N THR A 2 -32.43 35.88 44.71
CA THR A 2 -31.44 34.81 44.63
C THR A 2 -31.20 34.32 46.04
N THR A 3 -32.06 33.41 46.48
CA THR A 3 -31.93 32.53 47.66
C THR A 3 -33.28 31.86 47.85
N LEU A 4 -33.39 30.56 47.61
CA LEU A 4 -34.25 29.61 48.33
C LEU A 4 -34.20 28.21 47.66
N PHE A 5 -33.93 27.20 48.49
CA PHE A 5 -34.00 25.73 48.28
C PHE A 5 -32.82 25.09 47.52
N CYS A 6 -32.09 24.09 48.03
CA CYS A 6 -32.27 23.21 49.19
C CYS A 6 -30.91 22.67 49.69
N ASP A 7 -30.65 22.82 51.00
CA ASP A 7 -29.69 22.04 51.77
C ASP A 7 -30.30 20.67 52.13
N THR A 8 -30.11 19.70 51.25
CA THR A 8 -30.22 18.27 51.61
C THR A 8 -28.89 17.63 51.28
N PRO A 9 -28.15 17.04 52.25
CA PRO A 9 -26.99 16.22 51.91
C PRO A 9 -27.48 15.07 51.03
N PRO A 10 -26.81 14.76 49.90
CA PRO A 10 -27.18 13.61 49.10
C PRO A 10 -27.14 12.37 50.01
N LEU A 11 -28.22 11.60 50.02
CA LEU A 11 -28.21 10.22 50.54
C LEU A 11 -26.98 9.55 49.95
N ALA A 12 -26.04 9.15 50.81
CA ALA A 12 -24.87 8.40 50.41
C ALA A 12 -25.37 7.07 49.83
N VAL A 13 -25.52 7.02 48.50
CA VAL A 13 -25.65 5.76 47.79
C VAL A 13 -24.36 5.02 48.11
N PRO A 14 -24.39 3.86 48.78
CA PRO A 14 -23.17 3.10 49.02
C PRO A 14 -22.52 2.88 47.65
N GLY A 15 -21.26 3.32 47.53
CA GLY A 15 -20.49 3.09 46.31
C GLY A 15 -20.50 1.60 45.96
N PRO A 16 -20.35 1.25 44.67
CA PRO A 16 -20.29 -0.15 44.27
C PRO A 16 -19.24 -0.89 45.10
N ALA A 17 -19.57 -2.08 45.59
CA ALA A 17 -18.66 -2.87 46.42
C ALA A 17 -17.29 -3.04 45.72
N THR A 18 -16.20 -2.87 46.46
CA THR A 18 -14.83 -3.02 45.95
C THR A 18 -14.08 -4.12 46.69
N ARG A 19 -12.97 -4.57 46.10
CA ARG A 19 -11.94 -5.38 46.76
C ARG A 19 -10.58 -4.71 46.58
N THR A 20 -9.71 -4.86 47.57
CA THR A 20 -8.34 -4.38 47.50
C THR A 20 -7.45 -5.38 46.75
N GLU A 21 -6.77 -4.92 45.70
CA GLU A 21 -5.73 -5.65 44.98
C GLU A 21 -4.37 -4.97 45.17
N HIS A 22 -3.28 -5.70 44.94
CA HIS A 22 -1.92 -5.19 45.08
C HIS A 22 -1.09 -5.45 43.82
N ASP A 23 -0.32 -4.46 43.41
CA ASP A 23 0.81 -4.61 42.50
C ASP A 23 2.08 -4.00 43.14
N SER A 24 3.17 -3.89 42.39
CA SER A 24 4.43 -3.31 42.89
C SER A 24 4.34 -1.82 43.28
N PHE A 25 3.27 -1.12 42.88
CA PHE A 25 3.00 0.27 43.24
C PHE A 25 2.08 0.40 44.47
N GLY A 26 1.66 -0.72 45.06
CA GLY A 26 0.86 -0.77 46.28
C GLY A 26 -0.62 -1.14 46.04
N ALA A 27 -1.45 -0.86 47.03
CA ALA A 27 -2.87 -1.21 47.05
C ALA A 27 -3.70 -0.36 46.08
N ILE A 28 -4.75 -0.96 45.50
CA ILE A 28 -5.76 -0.26 44.70
C ILE A 28 -7.13 -0.95 44.86
N GLU A 29 -8.18 -0.15 44.98
CA GLU A 29 -9.55 -0.64 45.04
C GLU A 29 -10.06 -0.99 43.63
N VAL A 30 -10.55 -2.22 43.45
CA VAL A 30 -11.11 -2.74 42.19
C VAL A 30 -12.57 -3.10 42.43
N PRO A 31 -13.51 -2.90 41.48
CA PRO A 31 -14.89 -3.37 41.65
C PRO A 31 -14.94 -4.85 42.05
N ALA A 32 -15.73 -5.21 43.06
CA ALA A 32 -15.69 -6.52 43.69
C ALA A 32 -15.91 -7.67 42.69
N GLN A 33 -16.81 -7.45 41.73
CA GLN A 33 -17.19 -8.39 40.67
C GLN A 33 -16.26 -8.39 39.44
N ALA A 34 -15.34 -7.43 39.33
CA ALA A 34 -14.46 -7.35 38.15
C ALA A 34 -13.48 -8.52 38.12
N LEU A 35 -13.32 -9.16 36.96
CA LEU A 35 -12.37 -10.26 36.79
C LEU A 35 -10.92 -9.78 36.63
N TRP A 36 -10.68 -8.51 36.30
CA TRP A 36 -9.34 -7.92 36.25
C TRP A 36 -8.84 -7.51 37.64
N ALA A 37 -7.56 -7.18 37.80
CA ALA A 37 -6.94 -6.86 39.09
C ALA A 37 -6.21 -5.49 39.05
N ALA A 38 -5.16 -5.34 39.87
CA ALA A 38 -4.54 -4.05 40.17
C ALA A 38 -3.99 -3.32 38.93
N GLN A 39 -3.28 -4.01 38.03
CA GLN A 39 -2.63 -3.34 36.90
C GLN A 39 -3.64 -2.86 35.87
N THR A 40 -4.69 -3.65 35.63
CA THR A 40 -5.79 -3.24 34.75
C THR A 40 -6.55 -2.06 35.34
N GLU A 41 -6.89 -2.10 36.63
CA GLU A 41 -7.62 -0.99 37.26
C GLU A 41 -6.79 0.29 37.25
N ARG A 42 -5.48 0.19 37.45
CA ARG A 42 -4.56 1.32 37.36
C ARG A 42 -4.50 1.88 35.94
N SER A 43 -4.38 1.02 34.92
CA SER A 43 -4.41 1.44 33.51
C SER A 43 -5.74 2.12 33.15
N ARG A 44 -6.87 1.52 33.54
CA ARG A 44 -8.22 2.04 33.30
C ARG A 44 -8.43 3.45 33.86
N ARG A 45 -7.78 3.78 34.98
CA ARG A 45 -7.84 5.12 35.60
C ARG A 45 -6.89 6.14 34.98
N LEU A 46 -5.76 5.69 34.44
CA LEU A 46 -4.69 6.56 33.93
C LEU A 46 -4.80 6.86 32.43
N PHE A 47 -5.31 5.91 31.64
CA PHE A 47 -5.39 5.99 30.18
C PHE A 47 -6.83 6.22 29.72
N VAL A 48 -7.46 7.28 30.23
CA VAL A 48 -8.84 7.69 29.89
C VAL A 48 -8.83 8.56 28.64
N ILE A 49 -8.38 7.97 27.53
CA ILE A 49 -8.21 8.63 26.24
C ILE A 49 -9.13 7.95 25.23
N GLY A 50 -9.91 8.74 24.50
CA GLY A 50 -10.81 8.25 23.44
C GLY A 50 -11.92 7.32 23.95
N HIS A 51 -12.67 6.76 23.01
CA HIS A 51 -13.69 5.73 23.29
C HIS A 51 -13.29 4.36 22.72
N GLN A 52 -12.21 4.29 21.95
CA GLN A 52 -11.70 3.07 21.35
C GLN A 52 -11.11 2.16 22.42
N ARG A 53 -11.75 1.02 22.67
CA ARG A 53 -11.19 -0.07 23.47
C ARG A 53 -10.29 -0.94 22.61
N MET A 54 -9.37 -1.68 23.26
CA MET A 54 -8.60 -2.72 22.59
C MET A 54 -9.53 -3.65 21.79
N PRO A 55 -9.30 -3.86 20.47
CA PRO A 55 -10.15 -4.74 19.69
C PRO A 55 -10.26 -6.13 20.33
N LEU A 56 -11.49 -6.62 20.48
CA LEU A 56 -11.75 -7.93 21.09
C LEU A 56 -11.03 -9.07 20.35
N ALA A 57 -10.81 -8.94 19.04
CA ALA A 57 -10.00 -9.89 18.28
C ALA A 57 -8.56 -10.01 18.83
N VAL A 58 -7.94 -8.93 19.31
CA VAL A 58 -6.63 -8.97 19.97
C VAL A 58 -6.72 -9.65 21.33
N VAL A 59 -7.79 -9.40 22.10
CA VAL A 59 -8.04 -10.05 23.40
C VAL A 59 -8.23 -11.56 23.22
N HIS A 60 -9.05 -11.98 22.27
CA HIS A 60 -9.28 -13.40 21.96
C HIS A 60 -7.98 -14.05 21.47
N ALA A 61 -7.20 -13.38 20.63
CA ALA A 61 -5.90 -13.87 20.18
C ALA A 61 -4.90 -13.99 21.34
N LEU A 62 -4.84 -13.01 22.26
CA LEU A 62 -4.04 -13.10 23.49
C LEU A 62 -4.45 -14.34 24.28
N ALA A 63 -5.75 -14.56 24.49
CA ALA A 63 -6.24 -15.74 25.19
C ALA A 63 -5.86 -17.05 24.48
N GLN A 64 -5.92 -17.13 23.15
CA GLN A 64 -5.41 -18.30 22.40
C GLN A 64 -3.91 -18.52 22.63
N VAL A 65 -3.11 -17.46 22.65
CA VAL A 65 -1.66 -17.54 22.96
C VAL A 65 -1.46 -18.02 24.40
N LYS A 66 -2.21 -17.51 25.38
CA LYS A 66 -2.12 -17.94 26.78
C LYS A 66 -2.52 -19.40 26.98
N ARG A 67 -3.55 -19.86 26.27
CA ARG A 67 -3.95 -21.27 26.26
C ARG A 67 -2.81 -22.15 25.75
N ALA A 68 -2.25 -21.82 24.60
CA ALA A 68 -1.14 -22.57 24.02
C ALA A 68 0.11 -22.54 24.92
N ALA A 69 0.42 -21.40 25.53
CA ALA A 69 1.53 -21.25 26.47
C ALA A 69 1.36 -22.11 27.73
N ALA A 70 0.17 -22.15 28.33
CA ALA A 70 -0.13 -22.97 29.51
C ALA A 70 -0.01 -24.47 29.19
N GLU A 71 -0.57 -24.91 28.06
CA GLU A 71 -0.45 -26.30 27.58
C GLU A 71 1.02 -26.68 27.36
N VAL A 72 1.79 -25.85 26.67
CA VAL A 72 3.21 -26.09 26.42
C VAL A 72 4.03 -26.11 27.69
N ASN A 73 3.85 -25.15 28.59
CA ASN A 73 4.55 -25.12 29.88
C ASN A 73 4.21 -26.33 30.75
N GLY A 74 2.96 -26.81 30.73
CA GLY A 74 2.58 -28.06 31.38
C GLY A 74 3.32 -29.27 30.80
N THR A 75 3.37 -29.41 29.47
CA THR A 75 4.10 -30.52 28.81
C THR A 75 5.63 -30.45 28.98
N LEU A 76 6.17 -29.26 29.23
CA LEU A 76 7.59 -29.05 29.52
C LEU A 76 7.92 -29.24 31.01
N GLY A 77 6.92 -29.51 31.85
CA GLY A 77 7.10 -29.63 33.31
C GLY A 77 7.45 -28.31 34.00
N LEU A 78 7.20 -27.17 33.35
CA LEU A 78 7.52 -25.84 33.88
C LEU A 78 6.37 -25.23 34.69
N LEU A 79 5.16 -25.76 34.53
CA LEU A 79 3.95 -25.33 35.22
C LEU A 79 3.23 -26.55 35.80
N ASP A 80 2.72 -26.42 37.02
CA ASP A 80 1.92 -27.46 37.66
C ASP A 80 0.77 -27.93 36.74
N PRO A 81 0.55 -29.24 36.55
CA PRO A 81 -0.45 -29.74 35.60
C PRO A 81 -1.88 -29.26 35.87
N LEU A 82 -2.27 -29.10 37.15
CA LEU A 82 -3.62 -28.61 37.51
C LEU A 82 -3.76 -27.13 37.17
N LYS A 83 -2.74 -26.32 37.48
CA LYS A 83 -2.70 -24.90 37.07
C LYS A 83 -2.69 -24.75 35.55
N ALA A 84 -1.86 -25.52 34.85
CA ALA A 84 -1.78 -25.50 33.40
C ALA A 84 -3.13 -25.78 32.75
N ARG A 85 -3.85 -26.80 33.26
CA ARG A 85 -5.19 -27.14 32.78
C ARG A 85 -6.21 -26.03 33.07
N ALA A 86 -6.24 -25.52 34.30
CA ALA A 86 -7.19 -24.48 34.70
C ALA A 86 -6.99 -23.18 33.90
N ILE A 87 -5.74 -22.78 33.65
CA ILE A 87 -5.41 -21.62 32.81
C ILE A 87 -5.82 -21.86 31.36
N ALA A 88 -5.53 -23.05 30.82
CA ALA A 88 -5.91 -23.39 29.44
C ALA A 88 -7.42 -23.38 29.23
N ASP A 89 -8.20 -23.87 30.20
CA ASP A 89 -9.67 -23.86 30.16
C ASP A 89 -10.22 -22.43 30.29
N ALA A 90 -9.72 -21.62 31.24
CA ALA A 90 -10.09 -20.21 31.36
C ALA A 90 -9.78 -19.42 30.07
N ALA A 91 -8.61 -19.68 29.48
CA ALA A 91 -8.18 -19.05 28.24
C ALA A 91 -9.02 -19.48 27.03
N ALA A 92 -9.51 -20.72 27.02
CA ALA A 92 -10.45 -21.18 26.01
C ALA A 92 -11.79 -20.41 26.08
N ALA A 93 -12.32 -20.20 27.29
CA ALA A 93 -13.57 -19.47 27.49
C ALA A 93 -13.45 -17.98 27.11
N VAL A 94 -12.35 -17.32 27.49
CA VAL A 94 -12.06 -15.95 27.06
C VAL A 94 -11.92 -15.86 25.54
N ALA A 95 -11.20 -16.81 24.91
CA ALA A 95 -11.05 -16.83 23.47
C ALA A 95 -12.37 -17.13 22.70
N ALA A 96 -13.39 -17.64 23.39
CA ALA A 96 -14.73 -17.88 22.86
C ALA A 96 -15.69 -16.68 23.05
N GLY A 97 -15.24 -15.60 23.69
CA GLY A 97 -16.03 -14.40 23.93
C GLY A 97 -16.91 -14.44 25.18
N GLU A 98 -16.74 -15.42 26.07
CA GLU A 98 -17.60 -15.58 27.26
C GLU A 98 -17.44 -14.45 28.30
N PHE A 99 -16.34 -13.67 28.21
CA PHE A 99 -15.96 -12.68 29.22
C PHE A 99 -15.53 -11.33 28.63
N ASP A 100 -16.06 -10.93 27.46
CA ASP A 100 -15.61 -9.73 26.73
C ASP A 100 -15.70 -8.44 27.55
N GLU A 101 -16.67 -8.33 28.47
CA GLU A 101 -16.81 -7.18 29.37
C GLU A 101 -15.68 -7.04 30.41
N ALA A 102 -14.83 -8.06 30.57
CA ALA A 102 -13.68 -8.04 31.49
C ALA A 102 -12.46 -7.30 30.94
N PHE A 103 -12.55 -6.72 29.73
CA PHE A 103 -11.44 -6.08 29.03
C PHE A 103 -11.73 -4.59 28.73
N PRO A 104 -11.69 -3.71 29.75
CA PRO A 104 -12.17 -2.34 29.63
C PRO A 104 -11.14 -1.36 29.04
N LEU A 105 -9.94 -1.81 28.70
CA LEU A 105 -8.81 -0.93 28.43
C LEU A 105 -8.88 -0.24 27.06
N SER A 106 -8.45 1.02 27.04
CA SER A 106 -8.32 1.83 25.82
C SER A 106 -7.20 1.29 24.91
N VAL A 107 -7.33 1.50 23.59
CA VAL A 107 -6.22 1.31 22.64
C VAL A 107 -5.06 2.25 22.96
N TRP A 108 -5.37 3.44 23.46
CA TRP A 108 -4.43 4.53 23.75
C TRP A 108 -3.75 4.31 25.11
N GLN A 109 -3.09 3.17 25.23
CA GLN A 109 -2.40 2.68 26.42
C GLN A 109 -0.87 2.67 26.20
N THR A 110 -0.13 1.96 27.06
CA THR A 110 1.29 1.69 26.79
C THR A 110 1.51 1.09 25.40
N GLY A 111 2.49 1.63 24.69
CA GLY A 111 2.76 1.33 23.29
C GLY A 111 3.18 -0.11 22.96
N SER A 112 3.64 -0.86 23.96
CA SER A 112 3.94 -2.29 23.84
C SER A 112 2.70 -3.19 23.95
N GLY A 113 1.56 -2.65 24.39
CA GLY A 113 0.37 -3.43 24.72
C GLY A 113 0.46 -4.19 26.06
N THR A 114 1.45 -3.89 26.92
CA THR A 114 1.63 -4.56 28.22
C THR A 114 0.39 -4.52 29.10
N GLN A 115 -0.38 -3.43 29.09
CA GLN A 115 -1.56 -3.30 29.94
C GLN A 115 -2.69 -4.26 29.50
N SER A 116 -2.99 -4.37 28.21
CA SER A 116 -3.92 -5.40 27.70
C SER A 116 -3.41 -6.83 27.91
N HIS A 117 -2.10 -7.06 27.74
CA HIS A 117 -1.48 -8.36 28.06
C HIS A 117 -1.66 -8.73 29.54
N MET A 118 -1.44 -7.78 30.45
CA MET A 118 -1.66 -7.99 31.88
C MET A 118 -3.13 -8.10 32.24
N ASN A 119 -4.03 -7.40 31.55
CA ASN A 119 -5.46 -7.56 31.72
C ASN A 119 -5.91 -8.99 31.42
N VAL A 120 -5.43 -9.58 30.33
CA VAL A 120 -5.66 -11.01 30.05
C VAL A 120 -5.03 -11.89 31.14
N ASN A 121 -3.80 -11.63 31.56
CA ASN A 121 -3.17 -12.42 32.63
C ASN A 121 -3.98 -12.40 33.94
N GLU A 122 -4.46 -11.22 34.36
CA GLU A 122 -5.23 -11.04 35.59
C GLU A 122 -6.59 -11.74 35.53
N VAL A 123 -7.32 -11.58 34.41
CA VAL A 123 -8.61 -12.24 34.20
C VAL A 123 -8.45 -13.75 34.21
N LEU A 124 -7.46 -14.29 33.49
CA LEU A 124 -7.21 -15.73 33.44
C LEU A 124 -6.76 -16.29 34.79
N ALA A 125 -5.91 -15.56 35.53
CA ALA A 125 -5.46 -15.95 36.86
C ALA A 125 -6.64 -16.05 37.84
N ASN A 126 -7.55 -15.09 37.80
CA ASN A 126 -8.74 -15.08 38.64
C ASN A 126 -9.71 -16.21 38.27
N LEU A 127 -10.02 -16.39 36.98
CA LEU A 127 -10.88 -17.48 36.50
C LEU A 127 -10.30 -18.86 36.85
N ALA A 128 -9.02 -19.08 36.60
CA ALA A 128 -8.35 -20.34 36.93
C ALA A 128 -8.28 -20.58 38.46
N SER A 129 -8.11 -19.51 39.25
CA SER A 129 -8.14 -19.62 40.72
C SER A 129 -9.51 -20.03 41.24
N LEU A 130 -10.58 -19.45 40.70
CA LEU A 130 -11.96 -19.84 41.04
C LEU A 130 -12.21 -21.31 40.69
N ALA A 131 -11.78 -21.76 39.50
CA ALA A 131 -11.91 -23.15 39.07
C ALA A 131 -11.16 -24.15 39.98
N LEU A 132 -10.10 -23.69 40.66
CA LEU A 132 -9.32 -24.47 41.62
C LEU A 132 -9.82 -24.33 43.07
N GLY A 133 -10.99 -23.74 43.29
CA GLY A 133 -11.56 -23.51 44.63
C GLY A 133 -10.81 -22.44 45.43
N GLY A 134 -10.19 -21.48 44.76
CA GLY A 134 -9.64 -20.26 45.34
C GLY A 134 -10.63 -19.09 45.27
N THR A 135 -10.15 -17.89 45.61
CA THR A 135 -10.93 -16.64 45.59
C THR A 135 -10.33 -15.65 44.60
N LEU A 136 -11.11 -14.61 44.27
CA LEU A 136 -10.57 -13.40 43.62
C LEU A 136 -9.69 -12.64 44.62
N GLY A 137 -8.75 -11.82 44.13
CA GLY A 137 -7.94 -10.96 44.98
C GLY A 137 -6.55 -11.51 45.29
N VAL A 138 -5.97 -11.02 46.39
CA VAL A 138 -4.60 -11.32 46.81
C VAL A 138 -4.36 -12.80 47.15
N ASP A 139 -5.42 -13.52 47.55
CA ASP A 139 -5.35 -14.94 47.93
C ASP A 139 -5.59 -15.92 46.75
N ARG A 140 -5.51 -15.42 45.51
CA ARG A 140 -5.66 -16.24 44.29
C ARG A 140 -4.64 -17.38 44.24
N ARG A 141 -5.06 -18.55 43.77
CA ARG A 141 -4.22 -19.77 43.66
C ARG A 141 -3.27 -19.74 42.45
N VAL A 142 -3.62 -18.96 41.43
CA VAL A 142 -2.87 -18.79 40.19
C VAL A 142 -2.36 -17.36 40.12
N HIS A 143 -1.04 -17.19 39.95
CA HIS A 143 -0.41 -15.87 39.87
C HIS A 143 -0.39 -15.37 38.41
N PRO A 144 -0.81 -14.12 38.13
CA PRO A 144 -0.87 -13.59 36.77
C PRO A 144 0.50 -13.53 36.07
N ASN A 145 1.60 -13.32 36.80
CA ASN A 145 2.93 -13.28 36.21
C ASN A 145 3.59 -14.67 36.21
N ASP A 146 3.70 -15.29 37.38
CA ASP A 146 4.52 -16.48 37.60
C ASP A 146 3.91 -17.74 36.99
N ASP A 147 2.58 -17.80 36.87
CA ASP A 147 1.86 -18.93 36.30
C ASP A 147 1.34 -18.60 34.89
N VAL A 148 0.49 -17.57 34.73
CA VAL A 148 -0.16 -17.26 33.43
C VAL A 148 0.85 -16.68 32.42
N ASN A 149 1.76 -15.82 32.88
CA ASN A 149 2.79 -15.21 32.04
C ASN A 149 4.14 -15.94 32.07
N ARG A 150 4.16 -17.20 32.53
CA ARG A 150 5.41 -17.96 32.66
C ARG A 150 6.12 -18.12 31.31
N GLY A 151 7.39 -17.73 31.25
CA GLY A 151 8.23 -17.82 30.05
C GLY A 151 7.89 -16.83 28.93
N GLN A 152 7.12 -15.78 29.23
CA GLN A 152 6.57 -14.84 28.26
C GLN A 152 6.87 -13.38 28.63
N SER A 153 6.87 -12.50 27.64
CA SER A 153 6.87 -11.05 27.81
C SER A 153 5.65 -10.45 27.10
N SER A 154 5.24 -9.23 27.46
CA SER A 154 4.33 -8.48 26.58
C SER A 154 4.95 -8.24 25.20
N ASN A 155 6.28 -8.12 25.15
CA ASN A 155 7.01 -7.71 23.96
C ASN A 155 7.02 -8.79 22.88
N ASP A 156 6.88 -10.07 23.22
CA ASP A 156 6.73 -11.16 22.25
C ASP A 156 5.29 -11.69 22.14
N VAL A 157 4.50 -11.63 23.21
CA VAL A 157 3.11 -12.11 23.20
C VAL A 157 2.14 -11.14 22.53
N PHE A 158 2.23 -9.83 22.79
CA PHE A 158 1.33 -8.86 22.16
C PHE A 158 1.49 -8.85 20.62
N PRO A 159 2.70 -8.75 20.03
CA PRO A 159 2.83 -8.85 18.57
C PRO A 159 2.43 -10.21 18.01
N THR A 160 2.64 -11.31 18.76
CA THR A 160 2.09 -12.62 18.38
C THR A 160 0.56 -12.59 18.29
N ALA A 161 -0.11 -11.99 19.28
CA ALA A 161 -1.57 -11.86 19.29
C ALA A 161 -2.09 -10.94 18.15
N MET A 162 -1.38 -9.85 17.85
CA MET A 162 -1.69 -9.01 16.69
C MET A 162 -1.71 -9.83 15.39
N HIS A 163 -0.65 -10.60 15.15
CA HIS A 163 -0.53 -11.41 13.95
C HIS A 163 -1.59 -12.51 13.87
N VAL A 164 -1.88 -13.18 15.00
CA VAL A 164 -2.95 -14.18 15.08
C VAL A 164 -4.32 -13.56 14.78
N ALA A 165 -4.64 -12.40 15.38
CA ALA A 165 -5.91 -11.70 15.15
C ALA A 165 -6.04 -11.27 13.68
N VAL A 166 -4.99 -10.70 13.09
CA VAL A 166 -4.96 -10.26 11.70
C VAL A 166 -5.13 -11.43 10.73
N VAL A 167 -4.45 -12.56 10.95
CA VAL A 167 -4.62 -13.76 10.12
C VAL A 167 -6.06 -14.27 10.19
N GLN A 168 -6.67 -14.31 11.38
CA GLN A 168 -8.07 -14.72 11.52
C GLN A 168 -9.04 -13.76 10.81
N ALA A 169 -8.84 -12.44 10.97
CA ALA A 169 -9.66 -11.40 10.33
C ALA A 169 -9.46 -11.32 8.80
N SER A 170 -8.33 -11.81 8.28
CA SER A 170 -8.08 -11.86 6.82
C SER A 170 -9.01 -12.84 6.10
N ARG A 171 -9.54 -13.86 6.78
CA ARG A 171 -10.40 -14.88 6.16
C ARG A 171 -11.76 -14.32 5.72
N PRO A 172 -12.54 -13.61 6.56
CA PRO A 172 -13.74 -12.90 6.12
C PRO A 172 -13.50 -11.95 4.95
N LEU A 173 -12.40 -11.18 4.99
CA LEU A 173 -12.02 -10.28 3.89
C LEU A 173 -11.85 -11.04 2.57
N LEU A 174 -11.05 -12.11 2.55
CA LEU A 174 -10.80 -12.89 1.33
C LEU A 174 -12.07 -13.54 0.78
N LEU A 175 -12.99 -13.95 1.66
CA LEU A 175 -14.30 -14.48 1.25
C LEU A 175 -15.18 -13.39 0.63
N ALA A 176 -15.24 -12.20 1.24
CA ALA A 176 -15.99 -11.06 0.70
C ALA A 176 -15.42 -10.59 -0.65
N LEU A 177 -14.09 -10.53 -0.79
CA LEU A 177 -13.41 -10.24 -2.05
C LEU A 177 -13.75 -11.26 -3.14
N CYS A 178 -13.69 -12.56 -2.80
CA CYS A 178 -14.05 -13.64 -3.72
C CYS A 178 -15.51 -13.53 -4.17
N ARG A 179 -16.43 -13.22 -3.25
CA ARG A 179 -17.86 -13.02 -3.55
C ARG A 179 -18.09 -11.84 -4.49
N LEU A 180 -17.49 -10.69 -4.21
CA LEU A 180 -17.62 -9.48 -5.03
C LEU A 180 -17.02 -9.72 -6.43
N ARG A 181 -15.82 -10.31 -6.49
CA ARG A 181 -15.19 -10.67 -7.77
C ARG A 181 -16.07 -11.62 -8.59
N SER A 182 -16.68 -12.62 -7.95
CA SER A 182 -17.60 -13.55 -8.61
C SER A 182 -18.87 -12.85 -9.12
N ALA A 183 -19.41 -11.90 -8.36
CA ALA A 183 -20.56 -11.08 -8.77
C ALA A 183 -20.24 -10.26 -10.02
N LEU A 184 -19.07 -9.59 -10.04
CA LEU A 184 -18.60 -8.82 -11.18
C LEU A 184 -18.36 -9.70 -12.41
N LEU A 185 -17.77 -10.89 -12.26
CA LEU A 185 -17.60 -11.84 -13.36
C LEU A 185 -18.94 -12.36 -13.89
N HIS A 186 -19.91 -12.58 -13.02
CA HIS A 186 -21.26 -12.95 -13.44
C HIS A 186 -21.89 -11.82 -14.27
N ARG A 187 -21.82 -10.57 -13.79
CA ARG A 187 -22.29 -9.40 -14.54
C ARG A 187 -21.56 -9.21 -15.86
N ALA A 188 -20.25 -9.44 -15.90
CA ALA A 188 -19.48 -9.41 -17.14
C ALA A 188 -20.01 -10.40 -18.19
N ARG A 189 -20.44 -11.60 -17.78
CA ARG A 189 -21.06 -12.60 -18.67
C ARG A 189 -22.45 -12.18 -19.14
N VAL A 190 -23.28 -11.66 -18.22
CA VAL A 190 -24.62 -11.15 -18.55
C VAL A 190 -24.54 -10.00 -19.55
N PHE A 191 -23.54 -9.13 -19.41
CA PHE A 191 -23.36 -7.96 -20.27
C PHE A 191 -22.41 -8.19 -21.46
N ALA A 192 -22.08 -9.44 -21.77
CA ALA A 192 -21.07 -9.79 -22.78
C ALA A 192 -21.36 -9.21 -24.17
N THR A 193 -22.63 -9.01 -24.52
CA THR A 193 -23.05 -8.50 -25.83
C THR A 193 -23.59 -7.07 -25.79
N VAL A 194 -23.68 -6.45 -24.61
CA VAL A 194 -24.24 -5.10 -24.48
C VAL A 194 -23.19 -4.08 -24.89
N LEU A 195 -23.37 -3.51 -26.08
CA LEU A 195 -22.48 -2.48 -26.63
C LEU A 195 -22.74 -1.12 -25.98
N LYS A 196 -21.67 -0.40 -25.68
CA LYS A 196 -21.70 0.99 -25.20
C LYS A 196 -20.56 1.80 -25.81
N VAL A 197 -20.65 3.11 -25.65
CA VAL A 197 -19.54 4.02 -25.92
C VAL A 197 -18.49 3.90 -24.82
N GLY A 198 -17.23 3.63 -25.18
CA GLY A 198 -16.12 3.74 -24.25
C GLY A 198 -15.87 5.22 -23.90
N ARG A 199 -15.26 5.50 -22.74
CA ARG A 199 -14.86 6.87 -22.39
C ARG A 199 -13.43 6.93 -21.92
N THR A 200 -12.66 7.85 -22.50
CA THR A 200 -11.31 8.22 -22.06
C THR A 200 -11.27 9.73 -21.85
N HIS A 201 -10.64 10.19 -20.77
CA HIS A 201 -10.62 11.62 -20.39
C HIS A 201 -12.03 12.25 -20.20
N GLY A 202 -13.05 11.43 -19.94
CA GLY A 202 -14.45 11.87 -19.86
C GLY A 202 -15.11 12.19 -21.20
N GLN A 203 -14.44 11.92 -22.32
CA GLN A 203 -14.97 12.11 -23.68
C GLN A 203 -15.38 10.78 -24.30
N ASP A 204 -16.24 10.83 -25.31
CA ASP A 204 -16.60 9.67 -26.12
C ASP A 204 -15.34 9.05 -26.76
N ALA A 205 -15.29 7.72 -26.79
CA ALA A 205 -14.23 6.93 -27.41
C ALA A 205 -14.84 5.79 -28.26
N THR A 206 -14.03 4.82 -28.66
CA THR A 206 -14.51 3.68 -29.47
C THR A 206 -15.48 2.79 -28.69
N PRO A 207 -16.30 1.97 -29.39
CA PRO A 207 -17.23 1.06 -28.75
C PRO A 207 -16.51 0.03 -27.89
N ILE A 208 -17.14 -0.37 -26.78
CA ILE A 208 -16.77 -1.52 -25.95
C ILE A 208 -18.04 -2.29 -25.59
N THR A 209 -17.90 -3.50 -25.05
CA THR A 209 -19.02 -4.16 -24.34
C THR A 209 -18.97 -3.84 -22.85
N LEU A 210 -20.15 -3.71 -22.21
CA LEU A 210 -20.22 -3.65 -20.75
C LEU A 210 -19.60 -4.91 -20.11
N GLY A 211 -19.65 -6.05 -20.79
CA GLY A 211 -18.97 -7.28 -20.37
C GLY A 211 -17.45 -7.13 -20.27
N GLN A 212 -16.82 -6.49 -21.26
CA GLN A 212 -15.38 -6.18 -21.22
C GLN A 212 -15.04 -5.24 -20.05
N GLU A 213 -15.87 -4.23 -19.82
CA GLU A 213 -15.67 -3.25 -18.74
C GLU A 213 -15.75 -3.91 -17.35
N PHE A 214 -16.80 -4.70 -17.09
CA PHE A 214 -16.96 -5.45 -15.83
C PHE A 214 -15.90 -6.55 -15.67
N GLY A 215 -15.46 -7.16 -16.76
CA GLY A 215 -14.33 -8.09 -16.77
C GLY A 215 -13.03 -7.42 -16.29
N GLY A 216 -12.82 -6.16 -16.67
CA GLY A 216 -11.72 -5.33 -16.17
C GLY A 216 -11.78 -5.13 -14.65
N TYR A 217 -12.96 -4.85 -14.09
CA TYR A 217 -13.13 -4.69 -12.64
C TYR A 217 -12.77 -5.96 -11.88
N ALA A 218 -13.26 -7.12 -12.36
CA ALA A 218 -12.94 -8.40 -11.76
C ALA A 218 -11.43 -8.72 -11.84
N ALA A 219 -10.75 -8.34 -12.92
CA ALA A 219 -9.31 -8.50 -13.06
C ALA A 219 -8.53 -7.60 -12.09
N GLN A 220 -8.96 -6.36 -11.85
CA GLN A 220 -8.36 -5.48 -10.83
C GLN A 220 -8.46 -6.10 -9.43
N LEU A 221 -9.62 -6.69 -9.08
CA LEU A 221 -9.79 -7.38 -7.80
C LEU A 221 -8.95 -8.66 -7.70
N ALA A 222 -8.72 -9.38 -8.80
CA ALA A 222 -7.85 -10.56 -8.81
C ALA A 222 -6.38 -10.19 -8.53
N LEU A 223 -5.91 -9.07 -9.08
CA LEU A 223 -4.56 -8.56 -8.80
C LEU A 223 -4.41 -8.17 -7.32
N ALA A 224 -5.41 -7.49 -6.75
CA ALA A 224 -5.43 -7.16 -5.34
C ALA A 224 -5.45 -8.41 -4.43
N GLU A 225 -6.23 -9.43 -4.80
CA GLU A 225 -6.25 -10.72 -4.10
C GLU A 225 -4.86 -11.39 -4.10
N ALA A 226 -4.15 -11.37 -5.23
CA ALA A 226 -2.80 -11.93 -5.34
C ALA A 226 -1.82 -11.20 -4.41
N SER A 227 -1.85 -9.86 -4.36
CA SER A 227 -1.00 -9.08 -3.45
C SER A 227 -1.29 -9.38 -1.97
N LEU A 228 -2.56 -9.51 -1.59
CA LEU A 228 -2.93 -9.90 -0.21
C LEU A 228 -2.38 -11.29 0.15
N ARG A 229 -2.57 -12.27 -0.74
CA ARG A 229 -2.06 -13.63 -0.55
C ARG A 229 -0.54 -13.68 -0.48
N GLN A 230 0.16 -12.82 -1.20
CA GLN A 230 1.61 -12.71 -1.15
C GLN A 230 2.12 -12.10 0.16
N ALA A 231 1.37 -11.17 0.77
CA ALA A 231 1.76 -10.54 2.04
C ALA A 231 1.52 -11.46 3.27
N LEU A 232 0.48 -12.30 3.22
CA LEU A 232 0.05 -13.13 4.35
C LEU A 232 1.13 -14.06 4.93
N PRO A 233 2.02 -14.73 4.16
CA PRO A 233 3.07 -15.59 4.71
C PRO A 233 3.95 -14.90 5.76
N ALA A 234 4.28 -13.61 5.57
CA ALA A 234 5.08 -12.86 6.55
C ALA A 234 4.30 -12.60 7.85
N VAL A 235 2.98 -12.47 7.78
CA VAL A 235 2.10 -12.26 8.95
C VAL A 235 1.98 -13.56 9.77
N HIS A 236 2.13 -14.73 9.15
CA HIS A 236 2.13 -16.01 9.87
C HIS A 236 3.39 -16.23 10.75
N ALA A 237 4.43 -15.41 10.58
CA ALA A 237 5.62 -15.44 11.42
C ALA A 237 5.36 -14.73 12.76
N LEU A 238 5.52 -15.47 13.86
CA LEU A 238 5.18 -15.03 15.22
C LEU A 238 6.43 -14.67 16.02
N ALA A 239 6.32 -13.65 16.87
CA ALA A 239 7.38 -13.20 17.77
C ALA A 239 7.59 -14.11 19.00
N ILE A 240 6.68 -15.06 19.25
CA ILE A 240 6.63 -15.87 20.46
C ILE A 240 7.95 -16.59 20.77
N GLY A 241 8.44 -16.43 22.01
CA GLY A 241 9.72 -16.95 22.46
C GLY A 241 10.85 -15.93 22.39
N GLY A 242 10.63 -14.72 21.84
CA GLY A 242 11.60 -13.63 21.87
C GLY A 242 11.76 -12.97 23.25
N THR A 243 10.78 -13.16 24.14
CA THR A 243 10.70 -12.56 25.48
C THR A 243 10.94 -11.04 25.47
N ALA A 244 11.85 -10.51 26.27
CA ALA A 244 11.97 -9.08 26.52
C ALA A 244 12.49 -8.29 25.30
N VAL A 245 13.56 -8.81 24.67
CA VAL A 245 14.35 -8.09 23.65
C VAL A 245 14.74 -8.96 22.45
N GLY A 246 14.21 -10.18 22.34
CA GLY A 246 14.44 -11.09 21.21
C GLY A 246 15.41 -12.23 21.50
N THR A 247 16.06 -12.24 22.66
CA THR A 247 17.08 -13.25 23.04
C THR A 247 16.50 -14.57 23.55
N GLY A 248 15.23 -14.59 23.95
CA GLY A 248 14.64 -15.75 24.61
C GLY A 248 15.11 -15.94 26.06
N LEU A 249 15.66 -14.91 26.71
CA LEU A 249 16.00 -14.99 28.14
C LEU A 249 14.74 -15.35 28.96
N ASN A 250 14.91 -16.24 29.95
CA ASN A 250 13.85 -16.75 30.83
C ASN A 250 12.73 -17.54 30.15
N THR A 251 12.94 -18.04 28.92
CA THR A 251 12.04 -19.01 28.28
C THR A 251 12.76 -20.31 27.95
N HIS A 252 12.00 -21.40 27.84
CA HIS A 252 12.56 -22.69 27.43
C HIS A 252 12.83 -22.68 25.92
N PRO A 253 13.94 -23.24 25.41
CA PRO A 253 14.28 -23.17 23.97
C PRO A 253 13.19 -23.73 23.04
N ALA A 254 12.44 -24.73 23.49
CA ALA A 254 11.32 -25.31 22.74
C ALA A 254 9.98 -24.57 22.88
N PHE A 255 9.88 -23.54 23.73
CA PHE A 255 8.62 -22.87 24.05
C PHE A 255 7.99 -22.24 22.80
N GLY A 256 8.68 -21.30 22.15
CA GLY A 256 8.19 -20.60 20.95
C GLY A 256 7.73 -21.55 19.84
N PRO A 257 8.59 -22.49 19.37
CA PRO A 257 8.23 -23.45 18.34
C PRO A 257 7.02 -24.33 18.70
N ARG A 258 6.90 -24.77 19.97
CA ARG A 258 5.76 -25.59 20.40
C ARG A 258 4.47 -24.77 20.50
N VAL A 259 4.54 -23.52 20.98
CA VAL A 259 3.38 -22.63 21.04
C VAL A 259 2.87 -22.33 19.64
N ALA A 260 3.75 -21.96 18.70
CA ALA A 260 3.39 -21.75 17.30
C ALA A 260 2.73 -23.00 16.70
N ALA A 261 3.28 -24.20 16.93
CA ALA A 261 2.68 -25.45 16.45
C ALA A 261 1.31 -25.75 17.06
N VAL A 262 1.08 -25.43 18.34
CA VAL A 262 -0.24 -25.56 18.97
C VAL A 262 -1.24 -24.59 18.34
N LEU A 263 -0.86 -23.31 18.17
CA LEU A 263 -1.70 -22.30 17.52
C LEU A 263 -2.05 -22.72 16.09
N SER A 264 -1.09 -23.21 15.31
CA SER A 264 -1.31 -23.67 13.94
C SER A 264 -2.34 -24.78 13.86
N ARG A 265 -2.22 -25.81 14.71
CA ARG A 265 -3.19 -26.92 14.75
C ARG A 265 -4.58 -26.46 15.19
N ARG A 266 -4.67 -25.59 16.20
CA ARG A 266 -5.96 -25.14 16.76
C ARG A 266 -6.72 -24.21 15.84
N LEU A 267 -6.00 -23.31 15.16
CA LEU A 267 -6.61 -22.25 14.35
C LEU A 267 -6.64 -22.62 12.86
N GLY A 268 -6.04 -23.73 12.46
CA GLY A 268 -6.01 -24.19 11.06
C GLY A 268 -5.21 -23.26 10.15
N GLN A 269 -4.15 -22.64 10.67
CA GLN A 269 -3.31 -21.67 9.96
C GLN A 269 -1.83 -22.03 10.08
N PRO A 270 -0.98 -21.75 9.08
CA PRO A 270 0.42 -22.16 9.07
C PRO A 270 1.32 -21.21 9.87
N PHE A 271 1.01 -20.97 11.15
CA PHE A 271 1.88 -20.15 12.00
C PHE A 271 3.25 -20.80 12.23
N VAL A 272 4.28 -19.97 12.21
CA VAL A 272 5.68 -20.35 12.45
C VAL A 272 6.34 -19.31 13.36
N VAL A 273 7.45 -19.64 14.00
CA VAL A 273 8.26 -18.64 14.70
C VAL A 273 8.99 -17.79 13.68
N ALA A 274 9.07 -16.48 13.92
CA ALA A 274 9.80 -15.57 13.04
C ALA A 274 11.29 -15.98 12.96
N PRO A 275 11.90 -15.92 11.76
CA PRO A 275 13.30 -16.31 11.59
C PRO A 275 14.27 -15.41 12.36
N ASN A 276 13.87 -14.17 12.65
CA ASN A 276 14.61 -13.24 13.49
C ASN A 276 13.66 -12.60 14.50
N LEU A 277 13.84 -12.93 15.78
CA LEU A 277 12.99 -12.45 16.86
C LEU A 277 13.25 -10.98 17.20
N PHE A 278 14.47 -10.48 17.01
CA PHE A 278 14.77 -9.05 17.22
C PHE A 278 13.94 -8.18 16.27
N ALA A 279 13.91 -8.55 14.98
CA ALA A 279 13.09 -7.85 13.99
C ALA A 279 11.59 -7.95 14.30
N ALA A 280 11.11 -9.12 14.74
CA ALA A 280 9.70 -9.32 15.09
C ALA A 280 9.22 -8.50 16.31
N LEU A 281 10.16 -8.02 17.14
CA LEU A 281 9.89 -7.15 18.30
C LEU A 281 10.06 -5.66 17.92
N ALA A 282 11.15 -5.35 17.23
CA ALA A 282 11.56 -3.99 16.86
C ALA A 282 10.76 -3.38 15.70
N GLY A 283 10.18 -4.20 14.83
CA GLY A 283 9.47 -3.79 13.62
C GLY A 283 8.12 -4.48 13.41
N HIS A 284 7.34 -3.94 12.47
CA HIS A 284 6.02 -4.43 12.06
C HIS A 284 5.82 -4.42 10.54
N GLU A 285 6.90 -4.59 9.79
CA GLU A 285 6.92 -4.63 8.31
C GLU A 285 5.93 -5.64 7.71
N PRO A 286 5.70 -6.85 8.28
CA PRO A 286 4.67 -7.75 7.76
C PRO A 286 3.27 -7.12 7.75
N LEU A 287 2.92 -6.32 8.75
CA LEU A 287 1.63 -5.65 8.84
C LEU A 287 1.58 -4.41 7.93
N VAL A 288 2.68 -3.70 7.76
CA VAL A 288 2.81 -2.62 6.76
C VAL A 288 2.61 -3.15 5.34
N ALA A 289 3.27 -4.28 5.01
CA ALA A 289 3.15 -4.89 3.70
C ALA A 289 1.73 -5.40 3.41
N LEU A 290 1.09 -6.06 4.39
CA LEU A 290 -0.30 -6.46 4.28
C LEU A 290 -1.21 -5.25 4.09
N HIS A 291 -1.02 -4.19 4.87
CA HIS A 291 -1.86 -3.01 4.78
C HIS A 291 -1.65 -2.23 3.47
N GLY A 292 -0.43 -2.20 2.92
CA GLY A 292 -0.17 -1.68 1.58
C GLY A 292 -0.95 -2.44 0.49
N ALA A 293 -1.15 -3.75 0.65
CA ALA A 293 -2.02 -4.54 -0.23
C ALA A 293 -3.51 -4.23 -0.02
N LEU A 294 -3.96 -3.97 1.22
CA LEU A 294 -5.31 -3.49 1.52
C LEU A 294 -5.57 -2.10 0.92
N ARG A 295 -4.59 -1.19 0.97
CA ARG A 295 -4.64 0.10 0.27
C ARG A 295 -4.80 -0.11 -1.24
N GLY A 296 -4.03 -1.03 -1.83
CA GLY A 296 -4.17 -1.39 -3.24
C GLY A 296 -5.58 -1.86 -3.60
N LEU A 297 -6.18 -2.71 -2.74
CA LEU A 297 -7.58 -3.12 -2.86
C LEU A 297 -8.54 -1.92 -2.77
N ALA A 298 -8.36 -1.02 -1.79
CA ALA A 298 -9.18 0.18 -1.63
C ALA A 298 -9.11 1.12 -2.85
N VAL A 299 -7.93 1.27 -3.47
CA VAL A 299 -7.75 2.03 -4.73
C VAL A 299 -8.58 1.41 -5.86
N ALA A 300 -8.50 0.09 -6.04
CA ALA A 300 -9.28 -0.61 -7.06
C ALA A 300 -10.79 -0.48 -6.82
N LEU A 301 -11.25 -0.73 -5.58
CA LEU A 301 -12.65 -0.60 -5.19
C LEU A 301 -13.19 0.81 -5.41
N THR A 302 -12.40 1.85 -5.09
CA THR A 302 -12.79 3.26 -5.31
C THR A 302 -13.07 3.52 -6.79
N LYS A 303 -12.20 3.05 -7.68
CA LYS A 303 -12.38 3.19 -9.12
C LYS A 303 -13.64 2.47 -9.60
N ILE A 304 -13.80 1.19 -9.23
CA ILE A 304 -14.95 0.36 -9.62
C ILE A 304 -16.26 0.99 -9.16
N ALA A 305 -16.31 1.42 -7.90
CA ALA A 305 -17.46 2.10 -7.31
C ALA A 305 -17.78 3.40 -8.06
N ASN A 306 -16.78 4.23 -8.33
CA ASN A 306 -16.97 5.49 -9.05
C ASN A 306 -17.49 5.29 -10.47
N ASP A 307 -16.98 4.31 -11.21
CA ASP A 307 -17.51 4.01 -12.55
C ASP A 307 -19.00 3.61 -12.47
N ILE A 308 -19.37 2.75 -11.51
CA ILE A 308 -20.75 2.29 -11.33
C ILE A 308 -21.70 3.45 -11.00
N ARG A 309 -21.33 4.40 -10.12
CA ARG A 309 -22.20 5.57 -9.86
C ARG A 309 -22.31 6.50 -11.07
N TRP A 310 -21.25 6.64 -11.86
CA TRP A 310 -21.27 7.51 -13.03
C TRP A 310 -22.17 6.92 -14.11
N MET A 311 -22.02 5.63 -14.41
CA MET A 311 -22.91 4.92 -15.33
C MET A 311 -24.35 4.86 -14.81
N GLY A 312 -24.56 4.79 -13.49
CA GLY A 312 -25.87 4.86 -12.85
C GLY A 312 -26.44 6.27 -12.63
N SER A 313 -25.75 7.32 -13.08
CA SER A 313 -26.21 8.71 -12.88
C SER A 313 -27.43 9.03 -13.75
N GLY A 314 -28.46 9.65 -13.18
CA GLY A 314 -29.70 9.90 -13.90
C GLY A 314 -30.88 10.24 -12.97
N PRO A 315 -32.13 9.86 -13.34
CA PRO A 315 -32.50 8.98 -14.46
C PRO A 315 -32.61 9.69 -15.82
N ARG A 316 -32.48 11.03 -15.89
CA ARG A 316 -32.68 11.80 -17.14
C ARG A 316 -31.55 12.76 -17.51
N ALA A 317 -30.76 13.20 -16.53
CA ALA A 317 -29.75 14.24 -16.69
C ALA A 317 -28.32 13.75 -16.35
N GLY A 318 -28.07 12.45 -16.56
CA GLY A 318 -26.77 11.81 -16.34
C GLY A 318 -26.42 10.89 -17.51
N LEU A 319 -25.53 9.91 -17.27
CA LEU A 319 -25.14 8.92 -18.28
C LEU A 319 -26.17 7.80 -18.47
N GLY A 320 -26.87 7.38 -17.41
CA GLY A 320 -28.01 6.45 -17.48
C GLY A 320 -27.74 5.07 -18.12
N GLU A 321 -26.49 4.61 -18.21
CA GLU A 321 -26.14 3.33 -18.84
C GLU A 321 -26.50 2.13 -17.95
N LEU A 322 -26.48 2.33 -16.62
CA LEU A 322 -26.84 1.30 -15.64
C LEU A 322 -28.06 1.73 -14.82
N ARG A 323 -28.87 0.74 -14.45
CA ARG A 323 -29.92 0.86 -13.44
C ARG A 323 -29.46 0.13 -12.18
N LEU A 324 -29.30 0.89 -11.09
CA LEU A 324 -28.88 0.36 -9.80
C LEU A 324 -30.11 -0.02 -8.95
N PRO A 325 -30.01 -1.03 -8.07
CA PRO A 325 -31.07 -1.36 -7.14
C PRO A 325 -31.49 -0.17 -6.27
N ALA A 326 -32.80 0.01 -6.09
CA ALA A 326 -33.37 1.03 -5.22
C ALA A 326 -33.66 0.45 -3.83
N ASN A 327 -32.75 0.65 -2.87
CA ASN A 327 -32.87 0.05 -1.53
C ASN A 327 -33.64 0.95 -0.55
N GLU A 328 -33.57 2.27 -0.73
CA GLU A 328 -34.18 3.27 0.15
C GLU A 328 -34.60 4.57 -0.57
N PRO A 329 -35.51 5.37 0.01
CA PRO A 329 -35.80 6.71 -0.47
C PRO A 329 -34.55 7.62 -0.38
N GLY A 330 -34.15 8.21 -1.50
CA GLY A 330 -32.91 9.00 -1.61
C GLY A 330 -33.03 10.48 -1.24
N SER A 331 -34.22 10.98 -0.90
CA SER A 331 -34.39 12.37 -0.48
C SER A 331 -35.66 12.56 0.36
N SER A 332 -35.56 13.39 1.39
CA SER A 332 -36.71 13.86 2.18
C SER A 332 -37.63 14.82 1.42
N THR A 333 -37.13 15.50 0.38
CA THR A 333 -37.87 16.57 -0.33
C THR A 333 -38.20 16.24 -1.78
N MET A 334 -37.48 15.30 -2.40
CA MET A 334 -37.69 14.91 -3.80
C MET A 334 -38.29 13.49 -3.88
N PRO A 335 -39.64 13.34 -3.86
CA PRO A 335 -40.27 12.04 -3.98
C PRO A 335 -39.82 11.28 -5.22
N GLY A 336 -39.50 9.99 -5.05
CA GLY A 336 -39.05 9.12 -6.14
C GLY A 336 -37.55 9.20 -6.46
N LYS A 337 -36.76 10.09 -5.82
CA LYS A 337 -35.30 10.08 -5.96
C LYS A 337 -34.71 8.85 -5.27
N VAL A 338 -33.77 8.17 -5.94
CA VAL A 338 -32.97 7.06 -5.41
C VAL A 338 -31.49 7.41 -5.61
N ASN A 339 -30.64 7.20 -4.60
CA ASN A 339 -29.20 7.49 -4.66
C ASN A 339 -28.37 6.19 -4.67
N PRO A 340 -27.13 6.21 -5.19
CA PRO A 340 -26.22 5.06 -5.18
C PRO A 340 -25.55 4.85 -3.80
N THR A 341 -26.32 4.70 -2.72
CA THR A 341 -25.82 4.74 -1.32
C THR A 341 -24.81 3.64 -0.99
N GLN A 342 -24.94 2.45 -1.57
CA GLN A 342 -23.95 1.37 -1.44
C GLN A 342 -22.58 1.76 -2.04
N VAL A 343 -22.60 2.52 -3.13
CA VAL A 343 -21.38 3.06 -3.73
C VAL A 343 -20.77 4.13 -2.82
N GLU A 344 -21.61 4.99 -2.22
CA GLU A 344 -21.17 6.04 -1.27
C GLU A 344 -20.47 5.42 -0.06
N ALA A 345 -21.12 4.45 0.59
CA ALA A 345 -20.58 3.73 1.74
C ALA A 345 -19.24 3.05 1.44
N LEU A 346 -19.15 2.32 0.32
CA LEU A 346 -17.90 1.67 -0.09
C LEU A 346 -16.77 2.69 -0.30
N THR A 347 -17.04 3.82 -0.95
CA THR A 347 -16.00 4.83 -1.16
C THR A 347 -15.55 5.54 0.11
N MET A 348 -16.44 5.77 1.09
CA MET A 348 -16.04 6.30 2.40
C MET A 348 -15.12 5.33 3.13
N VAL A 349 -15.45 4.03 3.11
CA VAL A 349 -14.59 2.97 3.67
C VAL A 349 -13.23 2.96 2.99
N CYS A 350 -13.16 3.03 1.66
CA CYS A 350 -11.89 3.05 0.94
C CYS A 350 -11.01 4.25 1.36
N VAL A 351 -11.59 5.44 1.55
CA VAL A 351 -10.84 6.61 2.04
C VAL A 351 -10.33 6.39 3.46
N GLN A 352 -11.15 5.82 4.35
CA GLN A 352 -10.76 5.50 5.72
C GLN A 352 -9.56 4.54 5.75
N VAL A 353 -9.60 3.46 4.96
CA VAL A 353 -8.50 2.50 4.83
C VAL A 353 -7.22 3.17 4.32
N MET A 354 -7.32 4.08 3.34
CA MET A 354 -6.14 4.82 2.88
C MET A 354 -5.57 5.72 3.99
N GLY A 355 -6.42 6.28 4.86
CA GLY A 355 -5.99 7.02 6.05
C GLY A 355 -5.26 6.14 7.07
N HIS A 356 -5.79 4.94 7.34
CA HIS A 356 -5.12 3.95 8.19
C HIS A 356 -3.74 3.57 7.66
N ASP A 357 -3.56 3.47 6.33
CA ASP A 357 -2.26 3.14 5.74
C ASP A 357 -1.18 4.16 6.10
N VAL A 358 -1.55 5.45 6.10
CA VAL A 358 -0.65 6.54 6.51
C VAL A 358 -0.33 6.43 8.00
N ALA A 359 -1.34 6.24 8.85
CA ALA A 359 -1.15 6.12 10.30
C ALA A 359 -0.25 4.92 10.66
N ILE A 360 -0.50 3.76 10.06
CA ILE A 360 0.31 2.54 10.23
C ILE A 360 1.74 2.75 9.73
N GLY A 361 1.93 3.38 8.57
CA GLY A 361 3.26 3.67 8.03
C GLY A 361 4.08 4.54 8.98
N LEU A 362 3.48 5.59 9.53
CA LEU A 362 4.11 6.47 10.52
C LEU A 362 4.43 5.71 11.82
N ALA A 363 3.45 4.96 12.35
CA ALA A 363 3.59 4.17 13.56
C ALA A 363 4.70 3.11 13.46
N ALA A 364 4.75 2.39 12.33
CA ALA A 364 5.75 1.37 12.07
C ALA A 364 7.16 1.96 11.92
N SER A 365 7.28 3.16 11.33
CA SER A 365 8.56 3.88 11.16
C SER A 365 9.17 4.37 12.48
N ALA A 366 8.36 4.49 13.53
CA ALA A 366 8.76 5.05 14.82
C ALA A 366 9.32 4.01 15.82
N GLY A 367 9.86 2.89 15.32
CA GLY A 367 10.53 1.88 16.15
C GLY A 367 11.78 2.44 16.83
N GLN A 368 12.05 2.01 18.07
CA GLN A 368 13.20 2.48 18.85
C GLN A 368 13.97 1.28 19.41
N PHE A 369 15.19 1.09 18.92
CA PHE A 369 16.06 -0.02 19.32
C PHE A 369 15.32 -1.38 19.25
N GLU A 370 15.25 -2.14 20.35
CA GLU A 370 14.70 -3.50 20.38
C GLU A 370 13.16 -3.57 20.33
N LEU A 371 12.42 -2.45 20.34
CA LEU A 371 10.96 -2.48 20.42
C LEU A 371 10.27 -1.33 19.68
N ASN A 372 9.32 -1.65 18.81
CA ASN A 372 8.32 -0.67 18.35
C ASN A 372 7.20 -0.55 19.39
N VAL A 373 6.94 0.66 19.85
CA VAL A 373 5.93 0.98 20.90
C VAL A 373 4.70 1.70 20.33
N TYR A 374 4.27 1.35 19.12
CA TYR A 374 3.01 1.79 18.51
C TYR A 374 2.08 0.60 18.20
N LYS A 375 2.28 -0.52 18.89
CA LYS A 375 1.63 -1.81 18.60
C LYS A 375 0.09 -1.74 18.68
N PRO A 376 -0.53 -1.12 19.71
CA PRO A 376 -1.98 -0.99 19.79
C PRO A 376 -2.62 -0.23 18.62
N LEU A 377 -1.99 0.86 18.17
CA LEU A 377 -2.48 1.65 17.02
C LEU A 377 -2.43 0.81 15.75
N ILE A 378 -1.30 0.16 15.47
CA ILE A 378 -1.15 -0.71 14.30
C ILE A 378 -2.21 -1.84 14.32
N ALA A 379 -2.43 -2.44 15.50
CA ALA A 379 -3.42 -3.51 15.65
C ALA A 379 -4.85 -3.01 15.36
N LEU A 380 -5.22 -1.85 15.92
CA LEU A 380 -6.53 -1.24 15.72
C LEU A 380 -6.77 -0.98 14.24
N ASP A 381 -5.88 -0.22 13.60
CA ASP A 381 -6.07 0.27 12.23
C ASP A 381 -6.09 -0.89 11.20
N VAL A 382 -5.23 -1.89 11.37
CA VAL A 382 -5.22 -3.07 10.48
C VAL A 382 -6.51 -3.88 10.63
N LEU A 383 -6.95 -4.13 11.86
CA LEU A 383 -8.18 -4.91 12.10
C LEU A 383 -9.43 -4.16 11.64
N ASP A 384 -9.49 -2.85 11.85
CA ASP A 384 -10.59 -2.02 11.40
C ASP A 384 -10.67 -1.99 9.87
N SER A 385 -9.54 -1.78 9.18
CA SER A 385 -9.46 -1.87 7.72
C SER A 385 -9.93 -3.23 7.17
N LEU A 386 -9.54 -4.33 7.80
CA LEU A 386 -9.96 -5.67 7.40
C LEU A 386 -11.48 -5.84 7.52
N ASN A 387 -12.06 -5.41 8.64
CA ASN A 387 -13.50 -5.53 8.90
C ASN A 387 -14.32 -4.62 7.98
N LEU A 388 -13.95 -3.33 7.90
CA LEU A 388 -14.65 -2.35 7.07
C LEU A 388 -14.67 -2.79 5.59
N LEU A 389 -13.53 -3.25 5.05
CA LEU A 389 -13.48 -3.73 3.67
C LEU A 389 -14.30 -5.01 3.48
N ALA A 390 -14.24 -5.96 4.42
CA ALA A 390 -15.02 -7.20 4.32
C ALA A 390 -16.53 -6.89 4.28
N ASP A 391 -17.00 -6.07 5.21
CA ASP A 391 -18.42 -5.71 5.33
C ASP A 391 -18.89 -4.87 4.14
N ALA A 392 -18.10 -3.85 3.74
CA ALA A 392 -18.45 -2.99 2.62
C ALA A 392 -18.48 -3.76 1.29
N MET A 393 -17.53 -4.66 1.04
CA MET A 393 -17.54 -5.51 -0.16
C MET A 393 -18.72 -6.48 -0.16
N ALA A 394 -19.03 -7.09 0.99
CA ALA A 394 -20.17 -8.00 1.12
C ALA A 394 -21.50 -7.28 0.86
N SER A 395 -21.69 -6.12 1.50
CA SER A 395 -22.87 -5.26 1.31
C SER A 395 -22.99 -4.78 -0.14
N PHE A 396 -21.89 -4.29 -0.71
CA PHE A 396 -21.87 -3.79 -2.09
C PHE A 396 -22.17 -4.89 -3.11
N ALA A 397 -21.67 -6.12 -2.89
CA ALA A 397 -21.98 -7.24 -3.75
C ALA A 397 -23.49 -7.53 -3.77
N VAL A 398 -24.12 -7.65 -2.59
CA VAL A 398 -25.53 -8.06 -2.44
C VAL A 398 -26.50 -6.95 -2.81
N HIS A 399 -26.27 -5.73 -2.32
CA HIS A 399 -27.24 -4.62 -2.42
C HIS A 399 -26.98 -3.68 -3.60
N CYS A 400 -25.96 -3.96 -4.42
CA CYS A 400 -25.67 -3.21 -5.64
C CYS A 400 -25.37 -4.16 -6.80
N VAL A 401 -24.18 -4.79 -6.83
CA VAL A 401 -23.66 -5.50 -8.01
C VAL A 401 -24.58 -6.63 -8.48
N ASP A 402 -25.10 -7.41 -7.55
CA ASP A 402 -26.01 -8.53 -7.84
C ASP A 402 -27.33 -8.10 -8.48
N GLY A 403 -27.71 -6.82 -8.41
CA GLY A 403 -28.96 -6.29 -8.96
C GLY A 403 -28.77 -5.24 -10.05
N ILE A 404 -27.54 -4.95 -10.49
CA ILE A 404 -27.28 -4.01 -11.60
C ILE A 404 -27.91 -4.52 -12.89
N GLU A 405 -28.66 -3.66 -13.59
CA GLU A 405 -29.15 -3.90 -14.94
C GLU A 405 -28.55 -2.90 -15.92
N ALA A 406 -28.37 -3.31 -17.17
CA ALA A 406 -27.96 -2.40 -18.25
C ALA A 406 -29.21 -1.79 -18.91
N ASP A 407 -29.18 -0.48 -19.18
CA ASP A 407 -30.16 0.15 -20.06
C ASP A 407 -29.70 0.01 -21.52
N GLU A 408 -29.86 -1.19 -22.08
CA GLU A 408 -29.30 -1.53 -23.40
C GLU A 408 -29.77 -0.58 -24.50
N ALA A 409 -31.02 -0.12 -24.43
CA ALA A 409 -31.60 0.83 -25.37
C ALA A 409 -30.88 2.19 -25.27
N HIS A 410 -30.63 2.67 -24.05
CA HIS A 410 -29.91 3.93 -23.86
C HIS A 410 -28.43 3.81 -24.23
N CYS A 411 -27.77 2.70 -23.90
CA CYS A 411 -26.40 2.43 -24.35
C CYS A 411 -26.29 2.45 -25.89
N ALA A 412 -27.25 1.83 -26.59
CA ALA A 412 -27.32 1.85 -28.04
C ALA A 412 -27.56 3.27 -28.59
N GLU A 413 -28.44 4.06 -27.96
CA GLU A 413 -28.68 5.47 -28.32
C GLU A 413 -27.39 6.30 -28.20
N LEU A 414 -26.70 6.23 -27.06
CA LEU A 414 -25.45 6.95 -26.84
C LEU A 414 -24.38 6.56 -27.86
N LEU A 415 -24.27 5.27 -28.17
CA LEU A 415 -23.33 4.76 -29.16
C LEU A 415 -23.65 5.27 -30.57
N GLN A 416 -24.93 5.34 -30.94
CA GLN A 416 -25.37 5.91 -32.23
C GLN A 416 -25.08 7.41 -32.35
N ARG A 417 -25.10 8.13 -31.23
CA ARG A 417 -24.80 9.57 -31.18
C ARG A 417 -23.31 9.88 -31.17
N SER A 418 -22.48 8.91 -30.77
CA SER A 418 -21.03 9.07 -30.75
C SER A 418 -20.46 9.27 -32.15
N LEU A 419 -19.47 10.16 -32.26
CA LEU A 419 -18.71 10.39 -33.49
C LEU A 419 -17.45 9.52 -33.58
N MET A 420 -17.11 8.76 -32.53
CA MET A 420 -15.88 7.97 -32.50
C MET A 420 -15.91 6.65 -33.27
N PRO A 421 -17.06 6.04 -33.64
CA PRO A 421 -17.06 4.95 -34.61
C PRO A 421 -16.39 5.29 -35.96
N VAL A 422 -16.19 6.58 -36.25
CA VAL A 422 -15.38 7.07 -37.39
C VAL A 422 -13.97 6.48 -37.43
N THR A 423 -13.42 6.04 -36.29
CA THR A 423 -12.11 5.40 -36.23
C THR A 423 -12.05 4.13 -37.08
N ALA A 424 -13.17 3.44 -37.28
CA ALA A 424 -13.25 2.27 -38.16
C ALA A 424 -12.97 2.62 -39.63
N LEU A 425 -13.14 3.89 -40.03
CA LEU A 425 -12.83 4.34 -41.40
C LEU A 425 -11.31 4.55 -41.61
N THR A 426 -10.53 4.76 -40.54
CA THR A 426 -9.12 5.15 -40.66
C THR A 426 -8.25 4.19 -41.48
N PRO A 427 -8.41 2.84 -41.40
CA PRO A 427 -7.62 1.92 -42.23
C PRO A 427 -8.02 1.95 -43.72
N HIS A 428 -9.20 2.46 -44.04
CA HIS A 428 -9.75 2.47 -45.40
C HIS A 428 -9.51 3.79 -46.14
N ILE A 429 -9.58 4.92 -45.43
CA ILE A 429 -9.53 6.26 -46.04
C ILE A 429 -8.44 7.17 -45.45
N GLY A 430 -7.68 6.68 -44.47
CA GLY A 430 -6.65 7.45 -43.76
C GLY A 430 -7.21 8.33 -42.64
N TYR A 431 -6.34 8.69 -41.70
CA TYR A 431 -6.69 9.47 -40.51
C TYR A 431 -7.29 10.83 -40.85
N ASP A 432 -6.63 11.61 -41.70
CA ASP A 432 -7.04 12.99 -42.01
C ASP A 432 -8.44 13.06 -42.61
N ARG A 433 -8.81 12.06 -43.42
CA ARG A 433 -10.15 11.99 -44.01
C ARG A 433 -11.19 11.62 -42.97
N ALA A 434 -10.94 10.59 -42.17
CA ALA A 434 -11.83 10.22 -41.08
C ALA A 434 -12.04 11.38 -40.08
N ALA A 435 -10.99 12.14 -39.77
CA ALA A 435 -11.06 13.32 -38.92
C ALA A 435 -11.95 14.41 -39.51
N ARG A 436 -11.83 14.70 -40.82
CA ARG A 436 -12.72 15.66 -41.51
C ARG A 436 -14.18 15.23 -41.46
N ILE A 437 -14.49 13.95 -41.69
CA ILE A 437 -15.85 13.40 -41.56
C ILE A 437 -16.40 13.69 -40.17
N ALA A 438 -15.64 13.39 -39.12
CA ALA A 438 -16.06 13.61 -37.74
C ALA A 438 -16.29 15.10 -37.42
N HIS A 439 -15.38 15.97 -37.83
CA HIS A 439 -15.52 17.41 -37.65
C HIS A 439 -16.73 17.97 -38.41
N GLN A 440 -16.96 17.50 -39.64
CA GLN A 440 -18.11 17.88 -40.43
C GLN A 440 -19.42 17.42 -39.78
N ALA A 441 -19.49 16.17 -39.31
CA ALA A 441 -20.65 15.64 -38.61
C ALA A 441 -20.98 16.48 -37.36
N HIS A 442 -19.97 16.81 -36.56
CA HIS A 442 -20.14 17.65 -35.38
C HIS A 442 -20.63 19.06 -35.73
N ALA A 443 -19.95 19.74 -36.68
CA ALA A 443 -20.28 21.11 -37.05
C ALA A 443 -21.68 21.27 -37.63
N GLN A 444 -22.20 20.21 -38.27
CA GLN A 444 -23.51 20.22 -38.93
C GLN A 444 -24.61 19.54 -38.08
N GLY A 445 -24.27 18.96 -36.94
CA GLY A 445 -25.19 18.15 -36.14
C GLY A 445 -25.74 16.93 -36.89
N SER A 446 -25.00 16.41 -37.86
CA SER A 446 -25.41 15.28 -38.70
C SER A 446 -24.82 13.97 -38.19
N SER A 447 -25.34 12.83 -38.68
CA SER A 447 -24.74 11.53 -38.35
C SER A 447 -23.41 11.34 -39.07
N LEU A 448 -22.53 10.51 -38.51
CA LEU A 448 -21.28 10.10 -39.17
C LEU A 448 -21.51 9.58 -40.59
N ARG A 449 -22.56 8.78 -40.77
CA ARG A 449 -22.93 8.21 -42.07
C ARG A 449 -23.28 9.31 -43.08
N ALA A 450 -24.06 10.31 -42.66
CA ALA A 450 -24.43 11.43 -43.53
C ALA A 450 -23.22 12.28 -43.91
N ALA A 451 -22.32 12.56 -42.95
CA ALA A 451 -21.09 13.30 -43.22
C ALA A 451 -20.12 12.53 -44.14
N ALA A 452 -19.98 11.22 -43.95
CA ALA A 452 -19.12 10.38 -44.80
C ALA A 452 -19.58 10.35 -46.26
N LEU A 453 -20.90 10.26 -46.48
CA LEU A 453 -21.49 10.33 -47.83
C LEU A 453 -21.32 11.71 -48.46
N ALA A 454 -21.40 12.78 -47.66
CA ALA A 454 -21.28 14.16 -48.13
C ALA A 454 -19.83 14.57 -48.45
N GLU A 455 -18.83 14.12 -47.68
CA GLU A 455 -17.41 14.34 -48.00
C GLU A 455 -16.98 13.59 -49.28
N GLY A 456 -17.65 12.48 -49.59
CA GLY A 456 -17.38 11.65 -50.76
C GLY A 456 -16.18 10.71 -50.57
N GLY A 457 -16.11 9.67 -51.39
CA GLY A 457 -15.07 8.63 -51.30
C GLY A 457 -15.36 7.50 -50.30
N VAL A 458 -16.55 7.50 -49.69
CA VAL A 458 -17.14 6.35 -48.99
C VAL A 458 -18.59 6.22 -49.46
N THR A 459 -18.94 5.07 -50.03
CA THR A 459 -20.32 4.75 -50.40
C THR A 459 -21.14 4.30 -49.19
N ALA A 460 -22.46 4.29 -49.33
CA ALA A 460 -23.35 3.80 -48.27
C ALA A 460 -23.03 2.34 -47.88
N ALA A 461 -22.80 1.48 -48.88
CA ALA A 461 -22.45 0.09 -48.66
C ALA A 461 -21.08 -0.08 -47.96
N GLU A 462 -20.09 0.73 -48.32
CA GLU A 462 -18.78 0.73 -47.65
C GLU A 462 -18.88 1.21 -46.21
N PHE A 463 -19.59 2.32 -45.95
CA PHE A 463 -19.80 2.79 -44.58
C PHE A 463 -20.49 1.72 -43.72
N ASP A 464 -21.57 1.15 -44.23
CA ASP A 464 -22.32 0.11 -43.53
C ASP A 464 -21.48 -1.15 -43.34
N ALA A 465 -20.56 -1.48 -44.25
CA ALA A 465 -19.65 -2.62 -44.09
C ALA A 465 -18.52 -2.36 -43.08
N TRP A 466 -17.97 -1.14 -43.04
CA TRP A 466 -16.78 -0.81 -42.24
C TRP A 466 -17.12 -0.37 -40.82
N VAL A 467 -18.20 0.39 -40.64
CA VAL A 467 -18.58 0.95 -39.33
C VAL A 467 -19.60 0.03 -38.66
N GLN A 468 -19.11 -1.10 -38.16
CA GLN A 468 -19.89 -2.11 -37.46
C GLN A 468 -19.47 -2.17 -35.98
N PRO A 469 -20.18 -1.52 -35.04
CA PRO A 469 -19.76 -1.45 -33.64
C PRO A 469 -19.51 -2.82 -32.99
N ALA A 470 -20.29 -3.84 -33.36
CA ALA A 470 -20.09 -5.22 -32.90
C ALA A 470 -18.77 -5.85 -33.39
N ALA A 471 -18.22 -5.40 -34.52
CA ALA A 471 -16.91 -5.82 -35.03
C ALA A 471 -15.75 -4.99 -34.45
N MET A 472 -16.04 -3.84 -33.82
CA MET A 472 -15.03 -2.94 -33.23
C MET A 472 -14.59 -3.36 -31.83
N VAL A 473 -15.22 -4.37 -31.23
CA VAL A 473 -14.95 -4.86 -29.86
C VAL A 473 -14.07 -6.12 -29.82
N GLY A 474 -13.27 -6.34 -30.87
CA GLY A 474 -12.62 -7.61 -31.24
C GLY A 474 -11.49 -8.16 -30.36
N LEU A 475 -11.41 -7.81 -29.08
CA LEU A 475 -10.60 -8.61 -28.15
C LEU A 475 -11.37 -9.92 -27.87
N PRO A 476 -10.89 -11.10 -28.33
CA PRO A 476 -11.48 -12.36 -27.90
C PRO A 476 -11.38 -12.37 -26.39
N GLY A 477 -12.53 -12.59 -25.73
CA GLY A 477 -12.67 -12.44 -24.30
C GLY A 477 -11.48 -13.05 -23.57
N LEU A 478 -10.95 -12.32 -22.58
CA LEU A 478 -10.30 -12.90 -21.42
C LEU A 478 -10.92 -14.27 -21.19
N ALA A 479 -10.14 -15.35 -21.37
CA ALA A 479 -10.58 -16.67 -20.98
C ALA A 479 -10.97 -16.54 -19.51
N LEU A 480 -12.27 -16.43 -19.22
CA LEU A 480 -12.78 -16.37 -17.87
C LEU A 480 -12.27 -17.67 -17.25
N PRO A 481 -11.42 -17.63 -16.21
CA PRO A 481 -10.91 -18.85 -15.62
C PRO A 481 -12.11 -19.75 -15.32
N ALA A 482 -12.03 -21.01 -15.75
CA ALA A 482 -13.07 -21.99 -15.52
C ALA A 482 -13.43 -21.92 -14.02
N ALA A 483 -14.73 -21.80 -13.73
CA ALA A 483 -15.20 -21.78 -12.36
C ALA A 483 -14.77 -23.09 -11.70
N GLU A 484 -13.79 -23.06 -10.80
CA GLU A 484 -13.70 -24.09 -9.77
C GLU A 484 -14.91 -23.89 -8.86
N ALA A 485 -16.04 -24.48 -9.27
CA ALA A 485 -17.23 -24.62 -8.47
C ALA A 485 -16.95 -25.63 -7.34
N GLY A 486 -16.25 -25.20 -6.30
CA GLY A 486 -16.39 -25.82 -5.00
C GLY A 486 -17.74 -25.38 -4.41
N PRO A 487 -18.60 -26.30 -3.92
CA PRO A 487 -19.85 -25.90 -3.31
C PRO A 487 -19.58 -25.01 -2.09
N PRO A 488 -20.45 -24.02 -1.80
CA PRO A 488 -20.35 -23.29 -0.55
C PRO A 488 -20.48 -24.29 0.62
N PRO A 489 -19.69 -24.15 1.69
CA PRO A 489 -19.88 -24.97 2.88
C PRO A 489 -21.32 -24.75 3.38
N ALA A 490 -22.09 -25.83 3.39
CA ALA A 490 -23.46 -25.81 3.91
C ALA A 490 -23.43 -25.49 5.40
N GLY A 491 -24.23 -24.49 5.80
CA GLY A 491 -24.54 -24.21 7.21
C GLY A 491 -23.84 -23.00 7.80
N LEU A 492 -24.22 -21.79 7.38
CA LEU A 492 -24.00 -20.57 8.14
C LEU A 492 -25.22 -19.67 7.98
N GLY A 493 -26.17 -19.79 8.91
CA GLY A 493 -27.30 -18.87 9.03
C GLY A 493 -26.79 -17.51 9.49
N TYR A 494 -27.16 -16.46 8.77
CA TYR A 494 -26.95 -15.08 9.19
C TYR A 494 -27.91 -14.74 10.34
N PRO A 495 -27.46 -14.17 11.48
CA PRO A 495 -28.38 -13.52 12.41
C PRO A 495 -28.84 -12.18 11.81
N ALA A 496 -30.15 -11.94 11.85
CA ALA A 496 -30.74 -10.66 11.49
C ALA A 496 -30.32 -9.58 12.50
N TYR A 497 -29.72 -8.48 12.02
CA TYR A 497 -29.42 -7.32 12.86
C TYR A 497 -30.69 -6.51 13.12
N ALA A 498 -31.03 -6.39 14.41
CA ALA A 498 -32.09 -5.52 14.91
C ALA A 498 -31.63 -4.05 14.87
N SER A 499 -32.53 -3.20 14.40
CA SER A 499 -32.43 -1.74 14.35
C SER A 499 -32.31 -1.11 15.75
N HIS A 500 -31.37 -0.17 15.94
CA HIS A 500 -31.39 0.78 17.05
C HIS A 500 -31.30 2.24 16.55
N PRO A 501 -31.79 3.22 17.34
CA PRO A 501 -32.31 4.49 16.85
C PRO A 501 -31.35 5.67 16.99
N SER A 502 -31.53 6.62 16.07
CA SER A 502 -31.17 8.05 16.04
C SER A 502 -30.37 8.65 17.21
N ALA A 503 -29.20 9.23 16.89
CA ALA A 503 -28.47 10.19 17.72
C ALA A 503 -28.84 11.65 17.35
N PRO A 504 -28.84 12.62 18.30
CA PRO A 504 -29.13 14.02 18.03
C PRO A 504 -27.90 14.85 17.59
N ALA A 505 -28.23 15.98 16.96
CA ALA A 505 -27.35 17.00 16.40
C ALA A 505 -26.56 17.78 17.47
N ASP A 506 -25.30 18.11 17.14
CA ASP A 506 -24.70 19.46 17.23
C ASP A 506 -23.17 19.39 17.03
N LEU A 507 -22.66 20.06 15.99
CA LEU A 507 -21.24 20.26 15.69
C LEU A 507 -20.88 21.74 15.85
N PRO A 508 -19.75 22.11 16.49
CA PRO A 508 -19.18 23.44 16.40
C PRO A 508 -18.04 23.54 15.36
N PRO A 509 -17.67 24.78 14.92
CA PRO A 509 -17.04 25.02 13.62
C PRO A 509 -15.51 25.25 13.65
N ALA A 510 -14.91 24.99 12.48
CA ALA A 510 -13.74 25.59 11.82
C ALA A 510 -12.52 26.08 12.65
N TYR A 511 -11.35 25.49 12.37
CA TYR A 511 -10.03 26.02 12.75
C TYR A 511 -9.40 26.90 11.64
N PRO A 512 -8.54 27.88 11.99
CA PRO A 512 -8.09 28.93 11.08
C PRO A 512 -6.71 28.69 10.46
N GLY A 513 -6.54 29.16 9.21
CA GLY A 513 -5.39 29.94 8.72
C GLY A 513 -4.03 29.25 8.49
N PRO A 514 -3.36 29.49 7.33
CA PRO A 514 -2.05 28.93 7.02
C PRO A 514 -0.89 29.67 7.73
N VAL A 515 0.15 28.90 8.08
CA VAL A 515 1.41 29.35 8.71
C VAL A 515 2.46 29.63 7.62
N PRO A 516 3.29 30.69 7.72
CA PRO A 516 4.22 31.08 6.65
C PRO A 516 5.46 30.18 6.53
N ALA A 517 5.93 30.05 5.29
CA ALA A 517 7.12 29.28 4.92
C ALA A 517 8.43 29.97 5.36
N ARG A 518 9.39 29.17 5.82
CA ARG A 518 10.72 29.61 6.28
C ARG A 518 11.75 29.37 5.17
N GLU A 519 12.46 30.42 4.77
CA GLU A 519 13.57 30.35 3.80
C GLU A 519 14.79 29.60 4.37
N VAL A 520 15.43 28.78 3.53
CA VAL A 520 16.74 28.18 3.80
C VAL A 520 17.75 28.79 2.82
N PRO A 521 18.90 29.34 3.25
CA PRO A 521 19.81 30.06 2.37
C PRO A 521 20.59 29.12 1.44
N GLY A 522 20.60 29.42 0.14
CA GLY A 522 21.43 28.75 -0.85
C GLY A 522 22.88 29.21 -0.79
N ALA A 523 23.82 28.26 -0.82
CA ALA A 523 25.21 28.53 -1.15
C ALA A 523 25.39 28.55 -2.68
N PRO A 524 26.11 29.52 -3.26
CA PRO A 524 26.34 29.58 -4.70
C PRO A 524 27.39 28.54 -5.12
N VAL A 525 27.03 27.68 -6.07
CA VAL A 525 27.96 26.75 -6.72
C VAL A 525 28.69 27.49 -7.84
N SER A 526 30.02 27.47 -7.84
CA SER A 526 30.87 28.20 -8.78
C SER A 526 30.84 27.64 -10.20
N ALA A 527 31.07 28.53 -11.18
CA ALA A 527 31.05 28.27 -12.63
C ALA A 527 32.06 27.22 -13.13
N GLU A 528 33.05 26.83 -12.31
CA GLU A 528 33.99 25.75 -12.64
C GLU A 528 33.36 24.34 -12.62
N THR A 529 32.15 24.21 -12.10
CA THR A 529 31.42 22.93 -12.03
C THR A 529 30.66 22.58 -13.33
N LEU A 530 30.71 23.44 -14.35
CA LEU A 530 29.75 23.44 -15.48
C LEU A 530 30.30 23.05 -16.86
N SER A 531 31.43 22.33 -16.96
CA SER A 531 31.98 21.92 -18.28
C SER A 531 31.99 20.41 -18.56
N THR A 532 31.26 19.60 -17.80
CA THR A 532 31.16 18.15 -18.04
C THR A 532 29.71 17.73 -18.26
N SER A 533 29.42 17.20 -19.45
CA SER A 533 28.20 16.48 -19.84
C SER A 533 27.40 15.92 -18.66
N PHE A 534 26.18 16.41 -18.46
CA PHE A 534 25.33 15.96 -17.36
C PHE A 534 24.42 14.80 -17.80
N GLY A 535 24.70 13.63 -17.21
CA GLY A 535 23.79 12.54 -16.79
C GLY A 535 22.75 11.98 -17.76
N ALA A 536 22.75 10.65 -17.86
CA ALA A 536 21.61 9.89 -18.35
C ALA A 536 20.59 9.62 -17.25
N PHE A 537 19.31 9.79 -17.55
CA PHE A 537 18.21 9.61 -16.60
C PHE A 537 17.01 8.95 -17.30
N LYS A 538 16.29 8.13 -16.52
CA LYS A 538 15.10 7.32 -16.88
C LYS A 538 13.94 8.20 -17.36
N PRO A 539 13.29 7.84 -18.49
CA PRO A 539 12.14 6.93 -18.45
C PRO A 539 12.32 5.71 -19.37
N VAL A 540 11.91 4.54 -18.86
CA VAL A 540 11.60 3.28 -19.59
C VAL A 540 12.28 3.14 -20.97
N GLY A 541 13.52 2.63 -21.01
CA GLY A 541 14.22 2.29 -22.27
C GLY A 541 14.87 3.46 -23.04
N HIS A 542 15.27 4.55 -22.38
CA HIS A 542 15.93 5.69 -23.04
C HIS A 542 17.21 6.15 -22.29
N LEU A 543 18.24 6.51 -23.06
CA LEU A 543 19.44 7.22 -22.64
C LEU A 543 19.24 8.72 -22.90
N MET A 544 19.14 9.53 -21.85
CA MET A 544 19.08 10.98 -21.96
C MET A 544 20.48 11.59 -21.81
N VAL A 545 20.81 12.72 -22.45
CA VAL A 545 22.04 13.46 -22.14
C VAL A 545 21.81 14.96 -22.26
N GLY A 546 22.24 15.72 -21.25
CA GLY A 546 22.20 17.17 -21.25
C GLY A 546 23.46 17.78 -21.88
N LEU A 547 23.27 18.66 -22.86
CA LEU A 547 24.33 19.32 -23.62
C LEU A 547 24.21 20.83 -23.54
N PRO A 548 25.31 21.56 -23.27
CA PRO A 548 25.28 23.01 -23.03
C PRO A 548 25.04 23.85 -24.30
N ALA A 549 25.16 23.24 -25.50
CA ALA A 549 24.96 23.94 -26.75
C ALA A 549 24.27 23.07 -27.81
N GLN A 550 23.30 23.66 -28.52
CA GLN A 550 22.56 23.00 -29.60
C GLN A 550 23.48 22.43 -30.70
N ALA A 551 24.58 23.10 -31.02
CA ALA A 551 25.54 22.62 -32.01
C ALA A 551 26.17 21.27 -31.61
N GLN A 552 26.41 21.04 -30.31
CA GLN A 552 26.95 19.78 -29.82
C GLN A 552 25.90 18.66 -29.88
N ALA A 553 24.62 18.97 -29.59
CA ALA A 553 23.53 18.02 -29.74
C ALA A 553 23.35 17.60 -31.20
N LEU A 554 23.36 18.54 -32.14
CA LEU A 554 23.25 18.22 -33.57
C LEU A 554 24.46 17.41 -34.08
N SER A 555 25.68 17.72 -33.62
CA SER A 555 26.87 16.92 -33.93
C SER A 555 26.74 15.48 -33.44
N LEU A 556 26.18 15.29 -32.24
CA LEU A 556 25.99 13.97 -31.65
C LEU A 556 24.87 13.18 -32.33
N VAL A 557 23.77 13.84 -32.70
CA VAL A 557 22.70 13.24 -33.52
C VAL A 557 23.28 12.71 -34.84
N ALA A 558 24.10 13.54 -35.52
CA ALA A 558 24.77 13.13 -36.75
C ALA A 558 25.71 11.93 -36.53
N ALA A 559 26.45 11.91 -35.41
CA ALA A 559 27.32 10.79 -35.06
C ALA A 559 26.54 9.49 -34.78
N LEU A 560 25.38 9.57 -34.12
CA LEU A 560 24.51 8.41 -33.89
C LEU A 560 23.91 7.88 -35.19
N TRP A 561 23.42 8.75 -36.07
CA TRP A 561 22.94 8.32 -37.39
C TRP A 561 24.06 7.68 -38.23
N ALA A 562 25.27 8.25 -38.20
CA ALA A 562 26.44 7.65 -38.85
C ALA A 562 26.82 6.28 -38.25
N ALA A 563 26.55 6.06 -36.96
CA ALA A 563 26.72 4.78 -36.28
C ALA A 563 25.54 3.80 -36.50
N GLY A 564 24.58 4.13 -37.37
CA GLY A 564 23.48 3.25 -37.78
C GLY A 564 22.22 3.32 -36.92
N TRP A 565 22.08 4.33 -36.05
CA TRP A 565 20.90 4.47 -35.20
C TRP A 565 19.67 4.92 -36.00
N PRO A 566 18.48 4.28 -35.81
CA PRO A 566 17.26 4.71 -36.46
C PRO A 566 16.90 6.15 -36.10
N THR A 567 16.45 6.94 -37.07
CA THR A 567 16.02 8.33 -36.83
C THR A 567 14.94 8.43 -35.75
N ALA A 568 14.00 7.47 -35.71
CA ALA A 568 12.95 7.40 -34.69
C ALA A 568 13.46 7.10 -33.27
N ALA A 569 14.67 6.56 -33.13
CA ALA A 569 15.29 6.27 -31.84
C ALA A 569 16.05 7.45 -31.25
N VAL A 570 16.23 8.56 -31.99
CA VAL A 570 17.02 9.71 -31.55
C VAL A 570 16.14 10.96 -31.55
N GLN A 571 15.86 11.50 -30.36
CA GLN A 571 15.06 12.71 -30.17
C GLN A 571 15.91 13.82 -29.57
N HIS A 572 15.88 15.01 -30.17
CA HIS A 572 16.56 16.18 -29.67
C HIS A 572 15.52 17.19 -29.18
N LEU A 573 15.50 17.43 -27.87
CA LEU A 573 14.62 18.40 -27.22
C LEU A 573 15.34 19.75 -27.11
N ARG A 574 14.73 20.78 -27.70
CA ARG A 574 15.30 22.13 -27.66
C ARG A 574 15.06 22.77 -26.29
N PRO A 575 15.93 23.72 -25.88
CA PRO A 575 15.78 24.39 -24.60
C PRO A 575 14.41 25.08 -24.45
N THR A 576 13.92 25.75 -25.50
CA THR A 576 12.65 26.48 -25.49
C THR A 576 11.42 25.59 -25.35
N GLU A 577 11.47 24.37 -25.88
CA GLU A 577 10.40 23.37 -25.75
C GLU A 577 10.38 22.79 -24.33
N SER A 578 11.57 22.62 -23.73
CA SER A 578 11.72 22.05 -22.40
C SER A 578 11.35 23.04 -21.27
N VAL A 579 11.61 24.35 -21.43
CA VAL A 579 11.39 25.34 -20.35
C VAL A 579 9.90 25.51 -20.01
N ALA A 580 9.03 25.64 -21.02
CA ALA A 580 7.60 25.89 -20.77
C ALA A 580 6.92 24.67 -20.12
N GLU A 581 7.26 23.47 -20.58
CA GLU A 581 6.74 22.21 -20.04
C GLU A 581 7.27 21.94 -18.62
N LEU A 582 8.57 22.12 -18.39
CA LEU A 582 9.18 21.93 -17.07
C LEU A 582 8.69 22.98 -16.06
N ALA A 583 8.46 24.23 -16.49
CA ALA A 583 7.88 25.26 -15.64
C ALA A 583 6.44 24.91 -15.22
N ALA A 584 5.61 24.44 -16.17
CA ALA A 584 4.25 24.01 -15.88
C ALA A 584 4.21 22.82 -14.91
N LEU A 585 5.13 21.86 -15.05
CA LEU A 585 5.24 20.71 -14.15
C LEU A 585 5.70 21.11 -12.73
N VAL A 586 6.65 22.05 -12.63
CA VAL A 586 7.10 22.59 -11.33
C VAL A 586 5.99 23.39 -10.64
N ASP A 587 5.21 24.18 -11.39
CA ASP A 587 4.08 24.94 -10.87
C ASP A 587 2.93 24.04 -10.40
N GLN A 588 2.62 22.97 -11.15
CA GLN A 588 1.58 21.99 -10.80
C GLN A 588 1.91 21.20 -9.53
N ALA A 589 3.20 20.98 -9.23
CA ALA A 589 3.62 20.27 -8.02
C ALA A 589 3.33 21.07 -6.72
N GLY A 590 3.08 22.38 -6.83
CA GLY A 590 2.72 23.25 -5.72
C GLY A 590 3.86 23.52 -4.71
N PRO A 591 3.67 24.50 -3.81
CA PRO A 591 4.71 24.95 -2.87
C PRO A 591 5.08 23.92 -1.79
N MET A 592 4.23 22.92 -1.54
CA MET A 592 4.43 21.85 -0.55
C MET A 592 5.28 20.68 -1.08
N ALA A 593 5.54 20.59 -2.39
CA ALA A 593 6.45 19.60 -2.98
C ALA A 593 7.92 19.97 -2.73
N GLY A 594 8.29 20.34 -1.50
CA GLY A 594 9.67 20.63 -1.11
C GLY A 594 10.47 19.39 -0.70
N PHE A 595 9.81 18.23 -0.57
CA PHE A 595 10.37 17.07 0.12
C PHE A 595 10.61 15.83 -0.77
N GLY A 596 10.61 16.00 -2.10
CA GLY A 596 10.86 14.91 -3.06
C GLY A 596 12.18 15.05 -3.83
N TYR A 597 12.85 13.93 -4.10
CA TYR A 597 14.00 13.89 -5.02
C TYR A 597 13.59 14.35 -6.44
N GLU A 598 12.38 13.97 -6.87
CA GLU A 598 11.85 14.19 -8.22
C GLU A 598 11.61 15.68 -8.54
N ILE A 599 11.04 16.44 -7.61
CA ILE A 599 10.80 17.87 -7.79
C ILE A 599 12.11 18.70 -7.74
N THR A 600 13.09 18.24 -6.95
CA THR A 600 14.43 18.82 -6.92
C THR A 600 15.13 18.62 -8.27
N LEU A 601 14.97 17.44 -8.86
CA LEU A 601 15.48 17.12 -10.19
C LEU A 601 14.79 17.96 -11.28
N LEU A 602 13.45 18.08 -11.25
CA LEU A 602 12.68 18.90 -12.19
C LEU A 602 13.09 20.38 -12.15
N ARG A 603 13.26 20.96 -10.95
CA ARG A 603 13.76 22.34 -10.80
C ARG A 603 15.17 22.50 -11.37
N ARG A 604 16.03 21.49 -11.20
CA ARG A 604 17.38 21.49 -11.77
C ARG A 604 17.36 21.41 -13.30
N TYR A 605 16.46 20.61 -13.88
CA TYR A 605 16.26 20.56 -15.33
C TYR A 605 15.73 21.87 -15.88
N LEU A 606 14.77 22.51 -15.20
CA LEU A 606 14.27 23.82 -15.57
C LEU A 606 15.41 24.86 -15.57
N ALA A 607 16.23 24.89 -14.52
CA ALA A 607 17.36 25.81 -14.42
C ALA A 607 18.40 25.61 -15.53
N LEU A 608 18.70 24.35 -15.90
CA LEU A 608 19.61 24.04 -17.00
C LEU A 608 19.01 24.41 -18.37
N ALA A 609 17.73 24.12 -18.58
CA ALA A 609 17.04 24.50 -19.81
C ALA A 609 16.98 26.03 -20.00
N GLN A 610 16.79 26.78 -18.91
CA GLN A 610 16.89 28.25 -18.90
C GLN A 610 18.30 28.76 -19.24
N GLN A 611 19.34 27.98 -18.94
CA GLN A 611 20.74 28.27 -19.31
C GLN A 611 21.08 27.84 -20.74
N GLY A 612 20.10 27.40 -21.54
CA GLY A 612 20.30 27.01 -22.93
C GLY A 612 20.75 25.57 -23.14
N TYR A 613 20.74 24.73 -22.09
CA TYR A 613 21.00 23.31 -22.24
C TYR A 613 19.88 22.64 -23.06
N CYS A 614 20.29 21.76 -23.96
CA CYS A 614 19.42 20.91 -24.76
C CYS A 614 19.58 19.46 -24.34
N TRP A 615 18.56 18.64 -24.62
CA TRP A 615 18.55 17.25 -24.22
C TRP A 615 18.51 16.35 -25.44
N LEU A 616 19.35 15.33 -25.46
CA LEU A 616 19.28 14.26 -26.43
C LEU A 616 18.71 13.02 -25.73
N LEU A 617 17.62 12.47 -26.25
CA LEU A 617 17.06 11.19 -25.82
C LEU A 617 17.32 10.16 -26.91
N VAL A 618 17.97 9.06 -26.54
CA VAL A 618 18.23 7.92 -27.42
C VAL A 618 17.48 6.72 -26.85
N LYS A 619 16.49 6.21 -27.56
CA LYS A 619 15.80 4.97 -27.19
C LYS A 619 16.77 3.80 -27.31
N VAL A 620 16.92 3.01 -26.26
CA VAL A 620 17.78 1.83 -26.18
C VAL A 620 16.95 0.62 -25.72
N ASP A 621 16.97 -0.45 -26.51
CA ASP A 621 16.16 -1.64 -26.24
C ASP A 621 16.91 -2.68 -25.38
N ASP A 622 18.25 -2.61 -25.36
CA ASP A 622 19.11 -3.48 -24.55
C ASP A 622 20.42 -2.80 -24.11
N VAL A 623 21.20 -3.50 -23.27
CA VAL A 623 22.46 -2.99 -22.71
C VAL A 623 23.56 -2.86 -23.78
N ALA A 624 23.54 -3.65 -24.85
CA ALA A 624 24.52 -3.56 -25.93
C ALA A 624 24.31 -2.29 -26.76
N GLN A 625 23.04 -1.95 -27.05
CA GLN A 625 22.66 -0.68 -27.65
C GLN A 625 23.03 0.50 -26.74
N ALA A 626 22.77 0.40 -25.43
CA ALA A 626 23.20 1.43 -24.47
C ALA A 626 24.73 1.64 -24.49
N ALA A 627 25.53 0.56 -24.55
CA ALA A 627 26.99 0.64 -24.65
C ALA A 627 27.44 1.33 -25.94
N GLN A 628 26.81 1.01 -27.07
CA GLN A 628 27.12 1.63 -28.36
C GLN A 628 26.78 3.14 -28.38
N ALA A 629 25.65 3.54 -27.78
CA ALA A 629 25.25 4.94 -27.66
C ALA A 629 26.24 5.71 -26.77
N ILE A 630 26.61 5.14 -25.61
CA ILE A 630 27.55 5.75 -24.66
C ILE A 630 28.95 5.86 -25.25
N ASP A 631 29.41 4.85 -25.99
CA ASP A 631 30.69 4.90 -26.66
C ASP A 631 30.71 5.99 -27.74
N THR A 632 29.64 6.06 -28.55
CA THR A 632 29.46 7.12 -29.56
C THR A 632 29.51 8.51 -28.90
N TYR A 633 28.79 8.69 -27.79
CA TYR A 633 28.80 9.93 -27.01
C TYR A 633 30.21 10.28 -26.51
N SER A 634 30.87 9.31 -25.87
CA SER A 634 32.18 9.52 -25.25
C SER A 634 33.26 9.94 -26.27
N ARG A 635 33.10 9.63 -27.56
CA ARG A 635 34.04 10.05 -28.61
C ARG A 635 33.83 11.51 -29.05
N GLN A 636 32.65 12.07 -28.82
CA GLN A 636 32.28 13.43 -29.18
C GLN A 636 32.70 14.47 -28.13
N VAL A 637 33.06 14.03 -26.93
CA VAL A 637 33.61 14.92 -25.90
C VAL A 637 35.14 15.01 -26.02
N ASP A 638 35.70 16.00 -25.32
CA ASP A 638 37.15 16.20 -25.20
C ASP A 638 37.89 14.85 -24.99
N PRO A 639 38.89 14.52 -25.84
CA PRO A 639 39.76 13.35 -25.67
C PRO A 639 40.25 13.11 -24.24
N ALA A 640 40.55 14.17 -23.48
CA ALA A 640 41.01 14.08 -22.09
C ALA A 640 39.88 13.71 -21.09
N ARG A 641 38.61 13.79 -21.50
CA ARG A 641 37.42 13.58 -20.67
C ARG A 641 36.58 12.38 -21.10
N ARG A 642 37.01 11.61 -22.10
CA ARG A 642 36.22 10.51 -22.68
C ARG A 642 35.87 9.44 -21.66
N ASP A 643 36.86 9.01 -20.87
CA ASP A 643 36.65 7.96 -19.87
C ASP A 643 35.83 8.45 -18.68
N GLU A 644 36.02 9.70 -18.25
CA GLU A 644 35.17 10.33 -17.23
C GLU A 644 33.70 10.36 -17.68
N THR A 645 33.46 10.77 -18.92
CA THR A 645 32.13 10.84 -19.52
C THR A 645 31.52 9.46 -19.70
N TYR A 646 32.30 8.51 -20.20
CA TYR A 646 31.88 7.11 -20.35
C TYR A 646 31.45 6.51 -19.01
N ALA A 647 32.25 6.75 -17.96
CA ALA A 647 31.97 6.29 -16.61
C ALA A 647 30.67 6.88 -16.02
N LEU A 648 30.45 8.19 -16.18
CA LEU A 648 29.24 8.87 -15.69
C LEU A 648 27.97 8.42 -16.41
N LEU A 649 28.02 8.20 -17.72
CA LEU A 649 26.86 7.71 -18.46
C LEU A 649 26.56 6.26 -18.09
N TRP A 650 27.59 5.44 -17.95
CA TRP A 650 27.44 4.03 -17.60
C TRP A 650 26.90 3.82 -16.18
N SER A 651 27.31 4.63 -15.20
CA SER A 651 26.80 4.52 -13.83
C SER A 651 25.30 4.77 -13.72
N ASN A 652 24.71 5.49 -14.68
CA ASN A 652 23.29 5.78 -14.71
C ASN A 652 22.46 4.78 -15.54
N VAL A 653 23.10 3.94 -16.36
CA VAL A 653 22.44 2.81 -17.08
C VAL A 653 22.32 1.58 -16.19
N ALA A 654 23.24 1.42 -15.23
CA ALA A 654 23.30 0.28 -14.32
C ALA A 654 22.08 0.09 -13.40
N SER A 655 21.14 1.04 -13.38
CA SER A 655 20.01 1.11 -12.46
C SER A 655 18.63 0.79 -13.07
N GLY A 656 18.53 0.29 -14.32
CA GLY A 656 17.19 0.14 -14.92
C GLY A 656 17.00 -0.65 -16.22
N VAL A 657 17.91 -1.57 -16.59
CA VAL A 657 17.68 -2.47 -17.74
C VAL A 657 17.45 -3.89 -17.23
N ASP A 658 16.29 -4.48 -17.54
CA ASP A 658 16.06 -5.91 -17.34
C ASP A 658 17.09 -6.69 -18.15
N GLY A 659 17.93 -7.47 -17.47
CA GLY A 659 19.05 -8.18 -18.09
C GLY A 659 20.36 -7.88 -17.40
N ASN A 660 20.61 -8.59 -16.29
CA ASN A 660 21.89 -8.83 -15.62
C ASN A 660 23.06 -7.88 -16.01
N VAL A 661 22.94 -6.59 -15.64
CA VAL A 661 23.98 -5.55 -15.72
C VAL A 661 25.34 -6.05 -15.21
N PHE A 662 25.30 -6.98 -14.26
CA PHE A 662 26.44 -7.63 -13.63
C PHE A 662 27.40 -8.31 -14.61
N ARG A 663 26.90 -8.94 -15.70
CA ARG A 663 27.78 -9.62 -16.68
C ARG A 663 28.49 -8.66 -17.64
N GLN A 664 27.90 -7.50 -17.92
CA GLN A 664 28.45 -6.53 -18.89
C GLN A 664 29.23 -5.40 -18.22
N ALA A 665 28.90 -5.04 -16.97
CA ALA A 665 29.71 -4.13 -16.15
C ALA A 665 31.15 -4.61 -16.03
N THR A 666 31.38 -5.93 -15.90
CA THR A 666 32.73 -6.53 -15.89
C THR A 666 33.50 -6.28 -17.19
N ALA A 667 32.83 -6.31 -18.36
CA ALA A 667 33.49 -6.12 -19.65
C ALA A 667 33.89 -4.65 -19.90
N ALA A 668 33.06 -3.69 -19.47
CA ALA A 668 33.34 -2.26 -19.58
C ALA A 668 34.16 -1.70 -18.40
N TRP A 669 34.39 -2.52 -17.36
CA TRP A 669 34.99 -2.09 -16.09
C TRP A 669 36.32 -1.35 -16.20
N PRO A 670 37.31 -1.76 -17.03
CA PRO A 670 38.59 -1.07 -17.10
C PRO A 670 38.46 0.43 -17.44
N ARG A 671 37.53 0.76 -18.33
CA ARG A 671 37.26 2.13 -18.79
C ARG A 671 36.45 2.92 -17.77
N ILE A 672 35.46 2.28 -17.14
CA ILE A 672 34.66 2.87 -16.05
C ILE A 672 35.57 3.20 -14.86
N ARG A 673 36.45 2.27 -14.47
CA ARG A 673 37.43 2.43 -13.40
C ARG A 673 38.37 3.60 -13.69
N SER A 674 38.91 3.68 -14.91
CA SER A 674 39.75 4.81 -15.37
C SER A 674 39.01 6.15 -15.17
N GLY A 675 37.79 6.25 -15.66
CA GLY A 675 36.97 7.46 -15.56
C GLY A 675 36.64 7.87 -14.13
N PHE A 676 36.13 6.96 -13.30
CA PHE A 676 35.82 7.25 -11.90
C PHE A 676 37.07 7.55 -11.07
N THR A 677 38.22 6.92 -11.36
CA THR A 677 39.50 7.25 -10.71
C THR A 677 39.90 8.69 -11.03
N SER A 678 39.80 9.11 -12.31
CA SER A 678 40.07 10.49 -12.73
C SER A 678 39.10 11.49 -12.07
N LEU A 679 37.80 11.19 -12.06
CA LEU A 679 36.78 12.02 -11.43
C LEU A 679 36.99 12.16 -9.92
N ALA A 680 37.27 11.07 -9.22
CA ALA A 680 37.54 11.06 -7.79
C ALA A 680 38.79 11.88 -7.43
N ALA A 681 39.83 11.84 -8.26
CA ALA A 681 41.05 12.62 -8.09
C ALA A 681 40.80 14.12 -8.34
N ARG A 682 40.05 14.45 -9.39
CA ARG A 682 39.85 15.81 -9.87
C ARG A 682 38.81 16.60 -9.08
N LEU A 683 37.61 16.04 -8.92
CA LEU A 683 36.47 16.74 -8.33
C LEU A 683 36.46 16.67 -6.81
N LYS A 684 37.17 15.70 -6.23
CA LYS A 684 37.32 15.49 -4.77
C LYS A 684 36.01 15.39 -3.99
N GLN A 685 34.86 15.26 -4.66
CA GLN A 685 33.56 15.05 -4.02
C GLN A 685 33.45 13.60 -3.52
N PRO A 686 32.89 13.38 -2.31
CA PRO A 686 32.69 12.04 -1.75
C PRO A 686 31.92 11.10 -2.69
N TYR A 687 30.95 11.64 -3.42
CA TYR A 687 30.13 10.92 -4.40
C TYR A 687 30.96 10.07 -5.37
N PHE A 688 32.03 10.61 -5.98
CA PHE A 688 32.81 9.88 -6.99
C PHE A 688 33.68 8.78 -6.39
N LYS A 689 34.15 8.97 -5.15
CA LYS A 689 34.89 7.91 -4.42
C LYS A 689 33.95 6.77 -4.02
N ASN A 690 32.76 7.11 -3.53
CA ASN A 690 31.71 6.15 -3.19
C ASN A 690 31.23 5.37 -4.42
N GLY A 691 30.95 6.07 -5.53
CA GLY A 691 30.55 5.45 -6.80
C GLY A 691 31.62 4.51 -7.37
N LEU A 692 32.91 4.87 -7.26
CA LEU A 692 34.02 3.99 -7.66
C LEU A 692 34.03 2.68 -6.86
N ALA A 693 33.85 2.76 -5.53
CA ALA A 693 33.84 1.59 -4.66
C ALA A 693 32.63 0.67 -4.94
N TYR A 694 31.44 1.27 -5.11
CA TYR A 694 30.23 0.55 -5.44
C TYR A 694 30.34 -0.19 -6.78
N LEU A 695 30.73 0.51 -7.85
CA LEU A 695 30.89 -0.10 -9.17
C LEU A 695 32.00 -1.15 -9.21
N ALA A 696 33.05 -1.00 -8.40
CA ALA A 696 34.09 -2.01 -8.25
C ALA A 696 33.55 -3.31 -7.64
N CYS A 697 32.64 -3.23 -6.66
CA CYS A 697 31.97 -4.43 -6.17
C CYS A 697 31.12 -5.11 -7.24
N LEU A 698 30.35 -4.34 -8.00
CA LEU A 698 29.51 -4.87 -9.07
C LEU A 698 30.37 -5.52 -10.17
N ALA A 699 31.53 -4.96 -10.46
CA ALA A 699 32.49 -5.51 -11.41
C ALA A 699 33.33 -6.67 -10.83
N GLN A 700 33.16 -7.01 -9.55
CA GLN A 700 33.95 -8.00 -8.81
C GLN A 700 35.47 -7.68 -8.71
N ASP A 701 35.85 -6.41 -8.83
CA ASP A 701 37.23 -5.93 -8.62
C ASP A 701 37.47 -5.67 -7.12
N ARG A 702 37.85 -6.74 -6.41
CA ARG A 702 38.04 -6.71 -4.94
C ARG A 702 39.10 -5.73 -4.49
N ASP A 703 40.17 -5.55 -5.25
CA ASP A 703 41.27 -4.67 -4.87
C ASP A 703 40.84 -3.20 -4.95
N THR A 704 40.18 -2.82 -6.05
CA THR A 704 39.63 -1.46 -6.21
C THR A 704 38.50 -1.20 -5.21
N ALA A 705 37.62 -2.18 -4.98
CA ALA A 705 36.55 -2.06 -4.00
C ALA A 705 37.11 -1.91 -2.58
N ARG A 706 38.10 -2.71 -2.19
CA ARG A 706 38.74 -2.60 -0.86
C ARG A 706 39.46 -1.27 -0.68
N ALA A 707 40.21 -0.82 -1.68
CA ALA A 707 40.89 0.47 -1.65
C ALA A 707 39.90 1.63 -1.59
N GLY A 708 38.81 1.56 -2.38
CA GLY A 708 37.73 2.53 -2.37
C GLY A 708 37.02 2.59 -1.02
N MET A 709 36.60 1.45 -0.49
CA MET A 709 35.95 1.33 0.83
C MET A 709 36.82 1.84 1.98
N ALA A 710 38.13 1.61 1.93
CA ALA A 710 39.06 2.14 2.93
C ALA A 710 39.29 3.65 2.82
N ALA A 711 39.10 4.22 1.63
CA ALA A 711 39.25 5.65 1.36
C ALA A 711 37.96 6.45 1.59
N ILE A 712 36.83 5.77 1.78
CA ILE A 712 35.54 6.35 2.15
C ILE A 712 35.50 6.44 3.67
N GLY A 713 35.23 7.64 4.20
CA GLY A 713 34.95 7.83 5.62
C GLY A 713 33.53 7.34 5.92
N GLU A 714 32.58 8.27 5.93
CA GLU A 714 31.16 7.91 5.95
C GLU A 714 30.66 7.63 4.51
N PRO A 715 29.88 6.55 4.32
CA PRO A 715 29.35 6.23 3.00
C PRO A 715 28.28 7.23 2.58
N ASP A 716 28.45 7.78 1.38
CA ASP A 716 27.46 8.62 0.74
C ASP A 716 26.39 7.70 0.12
N LEU A 717 25.32 7.41 0.86
CA LEU A 717 24.33 6.40 0.49
C LEU A 717 23.63 6.68 -0.86
N ASP A 718 23.62 7.92 -1.32
CA ASP A 718 23.07 8.26 -2.64
C ASP A 718 24.00 7.77 -3.77
N ALA A 719 25.31 7.77 -3.54
CA ALA A 719 26.31 7.22 -4.47
C ALA A 719 26.28 5.68 -4.54
N TRP A 720 25.62 5.02 -3.58
CA TRP A 720 25.42 3.57 -3.51
C TRP A 720 24.14 3.08 -4.20
N GLN A 721 23.50 3.94 -5.01
CA GLN A 721 22.30 3.67 -5.81
C GLN A 721 21.12 3.13 -4.96
N GLY A 722 20.25 4.04 -4.50
CA GLY A 722 19.02 3.66 -3.81
C GLY A 722 18.44 4.70 -2.86
N GLY A 723 19.26 5.64 -2.37
CA GLY A 723 18.86 6.66 -1.39
C GLY A 723 18.45 6.06 -0.05
N GLY A 724 18.95 6.61 1.07
CA GLY A 724 18.63 6.10 2.41
C GLY A 724 18.88 4.59 2.55
N ALA A 725 17.82 3.83 2.85
CA ALA A 725 17.89 2.39 3.13
C ALA A 725 18.42 1.53 1.96
N GLY A 726 18.12 1.89 0.70
CA GLY A 726 18.58 1.11 -0.47
C GLY A 726 20.09 1.22 -0.71
N GLY A 727 20.63 2.43 -0.58
CA GLY A 727 22.07 2.67 -0.61
C GLY A 727 22.81 2.00 0.54
N GLN A 728 22.18 2.00 1.73
CA GLN A 728 22.73 1.31 2.90
C GLN A 728 22.83 -0.21 2.69
N GLN A 729 21.78 -0.84 2.15
CA GLN A 729 21.79 -2.27 1.82
C GLN A 729 22.90 -2.62 0.82
N ASN A 730 23.09 -1.80 -0.22
CA ASN A 730 24.15 -2.02 -1.20
C ASN A 730 25.56 -1.88 -0.59
N HIS A 731 25.76 -0.87 0.26
CA HIS A 731 27.00 -0.68 1.00
C HIS A 731 27.30 -1.85 1.94
N GLU A 732 26.30 -2.31 2.69
CA GLU A 732 26.42 -3.46 3.58
C GLU A 732 26.69 -4.76 2.82
N ALA A 733 26.01 -5.00 1.69
CA ALA A 733 26.23 -6.15 0.83
C ALA A 733 27.66 -6.19 0.27
N CYS A 734 28.18 -5.05 -0.21
CA CYS A 734 29.57 -4.91 -0.62
C CYS A 734 30.56 -5.18 0.52
N THR A 735 30.27 -4.62 1.69
CA THR A 735 31.09 -4.81 2.89
C THR A 735 31.14 -6.29 3.28
N LEU A 736 30.01 -6.99 3.25
CA LEU A 736 29.91 -8.42 3.51
C LEU A 736 30.65 -9.24 2.45
N TRP A 737 30.50 -8.91 1.17
CA TRP A 737 31.18 -9.60 0.06
C TRP A 737 32.71 -9.45 0.11
N LEU A 738 33.22 -8.29 0.55
CA LEU A 738 34.66 -8.08 0.76
C LEU A 738 35.18 -8.83 1.99
N ARG A 739 34.32 -9.08 2.99
CA ARG A 739 34.63 -9.86 4.21
C ARG A 739 34.50 -11.36 4.01
N SER A 740 33.67 -11.84 3.09
CA SER A 740 33.41 -13.26 2.84
C SER A 740 34.53 -13.98 2.09
N ALA A 741 35.74 -13.45 2.12
CA ALA A 741 36.94 -14.02 1.51
C ALA A 741 37.99 -14.33 2.58
N ARG A 742 37.67 -15.33 3.40
CA ARG A 742 38.61 -16.41 3.73
C ARG A 742 38.13 -17.66 3.03
#